data_AF-A0A175R9V9-F1
#
_entry.id   AF-A0A175R9V9-F1
#
_cell.length_a   1.000
_cell.length_b   1.000
_cell.length_c   1.000
_cell.angle_alpha   90.00
_cell.angle_beta   90.00
_cell.angle_gamma   90.00
#
_symmetry.space_group_name_H-M   'P 1'
#
loop_
_entity.id
_entity.type
_entity.pdbx_description
1 polymer ?
#
loop_
_entity_poly.entity_id
_entity_poly.type
_entity_poly.pdbx_seq_one_letter_code
_entity_poly.pdbx_strand_id
1 'polypeptide(L)'
;MPQNLAHADRRKTARAKRPVSIRKRILVFGGALLLAAAFALVVYIRDYAERASDRAFDRLLAASALTIGGAVQLEAGRVTVELPLASFAMFSGEDRIFYAVESPQGQNVTGEADLSEGLAPATGSDPVFADKAYRDDRVRVASVGRLVSTAEGTGWVTIRVAETRGERDALAREILHNALWPILLLTLLALLLLWAGIGRAFAPLLSLETHLRERSPDDLSPVELPAPSETAQLVGALNGFTARLKLARERLEALVAEAAHEVRTPLASLRAQAELALAERDPAALRRDVERIHEGAVQASQLVSQLLMDATVTHRLENQPEPTPVAPLAQEVVRRLSPDLSDRVSLSIAPDAAEAELDVDRVVLREAIRNLVDNALRYSEGEVEISIARNGPALDIAVRDRGPGIPDHEKPLVFGRFRRGEAGARIDRGGSGLGLAIVARVAEAHRGAVLLRDREGGGLAVHLRLPAEAAPASQPPAPDRRNVLALLTLLTVFASAFSAPRPAEAAADFPAREKPAAATLHILGATDTGLFSHLIRAFQAAHPTIAVAYEENESRAVYDQLVSAQRAAPDLVVSSASDLQVKLVNEGLVRPFAPTRLAAIPDWARWRSEVFGFTFEPAVIVYNTNLVKPEEAPRTHLELAELLEREPQRFLGRVGTYDVARSGVGYLLATQDQAISSYFWRLAAAFGRARVQLTASSPEILDRIATGDLAMGYNIIGSYAFARADAGAPIGIVVPDDYVLVFSRSLLIPEDAPQPELAEAFIEFALSPAGQAILAGPAALGALLPGADGRWTADRIASLGQGAVQPIRFGPSLLVGLDRQRRERFLATWQEIVSPH
;
A
#
# COMPACT_ATOMS: atom_id res chain seq x y z
N MET A 1 3.08 -21.43 -77.13
CA MET A 1 2.76 -20.31 -76.21
C MET A 1 1.40 -20.59 -75.56
N PRO A 2 1.16 -20.27 -74.29
CA PRO A 2 2.06 -20.04 -73.15
C PRO A 2 1.70 -20.90 -71.89
N GLN A 3 2.60 -20.84 -70.89
CA GLN A 3 2.38 -20.80 -69.43
C GLN A 3 2.14 -22.06 -68.55
N ASN A 4 2.91 -22.03 -67.45
CA ASN A 4 2.77 -22.66 -66.13
C ASN A 4 3.27 -24.09 -65.92
N LEU A 5 4.59 -24.22 -65.70
CA LEU A 5 5.18 -25.20 -64.77
C LEU A 5 6.52 -24.67 -64.25
N ALA A 6 6.50 -23.97 -63.11
CA ALA A 6 7.69 -23.74 -62.29
C ALA A 6 7.25 -23.40 -60.86
N HIS A 7 7.08 -24.43 -60.01
CA HIS A 7 7.27 -24.32 -58.56
C HIS A 7 7.25 -25.72 -57.92
N ALA A 8 8.33 -26.45 -58.09
CA ALA A 8 8.71 -27.52 -57.18
C ALA A 8 10.22 -27.38 -56.97
N ASP A 9 10.62 -26.79 -55.84
CA ASP A 9 11.46 -27.48 -54.86
C ASP A 9 11.94 -26.47 -53.80
N ARG A 10 11.44 -26.63 -52.57
CA ARG A 10 11.96 -26.08 -51.29
C ARG A 10 10.94 -26.32 -50.17
N ARG A 11 10.80 -27.58 -49.73
CA ARG A 11 10.30 -27.87 -48.38
C ARG A 11 11.45 -28.40 -47.53
N LYS A 12 12.23 -27.47 -46.98
CA LYS A 12 13.05 -27.76 -45.79
C LYS A 12 12.10 -28.09 -44.64
N THR A 13 12.35 -29.23 -44.01
CA THR A 13 11.73 -29.74 -42.80
C THR A 13 11.86 -28.75 -41.64
N ALA A 14 10.82 -27.95 -41.40
CA ALA A 14 10.70 -27.19 -40.16
C ALA A 14 10.37 -28.15 -39.01
N ARG A 15 11.38 -28.52 -38.24
CA ARG A 15 11.26 -29.28 -36.99
C ARG A 15 10.44 -28.44 -36.01
N ALA A 16 9.14 -28.73 -35.87
CA ALA A 16 8.27 -28.04 -34.92
C ALA A 16 8.85 -28.14 -33.50
N LYS A 17 9.14 -27.00 -32.86
CA LYS A 17 9.62 -26.94 -31.48
C LYS A 17 8.55 -27.58 -30.58
N ARG A 18 8.89 -28.67 -29.89
CA ARG A 18 8.00 -29.30 -28.90
C ARG A 18 7.60 -28.24 -27.85
N PRO A 19 6.31 -28.03 -27.56
CA PRO A 19 5.89 -27.09 -26.53
C PRO A 19 6.45 -27.51 -25.17
N VAL A 20 7.02 -26.56 -24.44
CA VAL A 20 7.64 -26.79 -23.11
C VAL A 20 6.53 -27.03 -22.08
N SER A 21 6.66 -28.10 -21.28
CA SER A 21 5.72 -28.43 -20.20
C SER A 21 5.48 -27.24 -19.25
N ILE A 22 4.22 -26.94 -18.95
CA ILE A 22 3.80 -25.89 -17.99
C ILE A 22 4.49 -26.10 -16.64
N ARG A 23 4.62 -27.35 -16.18
CA ARG A 23 5.37 -27.72 -14.96
C ARG A 23 6.81 -27.22 -14.99
N LYS A 24 7.52 -27.43 -16.10
CA LYS A 24 8.92 -26.96 -16.25
C LYS A 24 8.98 -25.44 -16.27
N ARG A 25 8.01 -24.77 -16.89
CA ARG A 25 7.95 -23.30 -16.94
C ARG A 25 7.75 -22.69 -15.55
N ILE A 26 6.81 -23.23 -14.76
CA ILE A 26 6.55 -22.75 -13.39
C ILE A 26 7.76 -23.05 -12.48
N LEU A 27 8.37 -24.23 -12.58
CA LEU A 27 9.57 -24.57 -11.80
C LEU A 27 10.76 -23.66 -12.12
N VAL A 28 11.02 -23.39 -13.41
CA VAL A 28 12.11 -22.50 -13.82
C VAL A 28 11.83 -21.07 -13.37
N PHE A 29 10.61 -20.57 -13.59
CA PHE A 29 10.27 -19.19 -13.22
C PHE A 29 10.25 -18.98 -11.70
N GLY A 30 9.56 -19.86 -10.95
CA GLY A 30 9.51 -19.81 -9.49
C GLY A 30 10.89 -20.03 -8.86
N GLY A 31 11.68 -20.97 -9.39
CA GLY A 31 13.05 -21.19 -8.94
C GLY A 31 13.97 -20.00 -9.23
N ALA A 32 13.88 -19.40 -10.41
CA ALA A 32 14.62 -18.18 -10.75
C ALA A 32 14.23 -17.00 -9.84
N LEU A 33 12.93 -16.85 -9.53
CA LEU A 33 12.44 -15.81 -8.62
C LEU A 33 12.99 -16.01 -7.20
N LEU A 34 12.97 -17.25 -6.68
CA LEU A 34 13.54 -17.58 -5.36
C LEU A 34 15.05 -17.31 -5.30
N LEU A 35 15.80 -17.69 -6.34
CA LEU A 35 17.24 -17.43 -6.42
C LEU A 35 17.54 -15.93 -6.53
N ALA A 36 16.75 -15.17 -7.30
CA ALA A 36 16.89 -13.72 -7.40
C ALA A 36 16.59 -13.04 -6.05
N ALA A 37 15.55 -13.48 -5.33
CA ALA A 37 15.24 -12.99 -3.99
C ALA A 37 16.35 -13.32 -2.98
N ALA A 38 16.89 -14.53 -3.01
CA ALA A 38 18.03 -14.93 -2.17
C ALA A 38 19.28 -14.09 -2.47
N PHE A 39 19.57 -13.83 -3.74
CA PHE A 39 20.67 -12.96 -4.16
C PHE A 39 20.48 -11.52 -3.66
N ALA A 40 19.29 -10.94 -3.84
CA ALA A 40 18.97 -9.62 -3.32
C ALA A 40 19.11 -9.53 -1.79
N LEU A 41 18.69 -10.56 -1.07
CA LEU A 41 18.85 -10.65 0.38
C LEU A 41 20.32 -10.72 0.80
N VAL A 42 21.16 -11.48 0.09
CA VAL A 42 22.61 -11.53 0.35
C VAL A 42 23.27 -10.17 0.10
N VAL A 43 22.90 -9.46 -0.97
CA VAL A 43 23.39 -8.10 -1.25
C VAL A 43 22.98 -7.14 -0.14
N TYR A 44 21.72 -7.19 0.30
CA TYR A 44 21.22 -6.37 1.41
C TYR A 44 21.98 -6.65 2.72
N ILE A 45 22.21 -7.92 3.06
CA ILE A 45 22.91 -8.30 4.29
C ILE A 45 24.37 -7.89 4.25
N ARG A 46 25.03 -8.01 3.09
CA ARG A 46 26.41 -7.53 2.93
C ARG A 46 26.52 -6.03 3.25
N ASP A 47 25.65 -5.23 2.65
CA ASP A 47 25.59 -3.78 2.84
C ASP A 47 25.16 -3.40 4.28
N TYR A 48 24.26 -4.18 4.90
CA TYR A 48 23.95 -4.06 6.32
C TYR A 48 25.16 -4.37 7.21
N ALA A 49 25.89 -5.44 6.94
CA ALA A 49 27.04 -5.88 7.72
C ALA A 49 28.19 -4.86 7.66
N GLU A 50 28.51 -4.34 6.47
CA GLU A 50 29.51 -3.28 6.27
C GLU A 50 29.14 -2.04 7.11
N ARG A 51 27.90 -1.53 6.98
CA ARG A 51 27.46 -0.36 7.77
C ARG A 51 27.36 -0.61 9.27
N ALA A 52 26.91 -1.79 9.68
CA ALA A 52 26.78 -2.14 11.10
C ALA A 52 28.16 -2.18 11.76
N SER A 53 29.14 -2.77 11.07
CA SER A 53 30.54 -2.80 11.49
C SER A 53 31.13 -1.39 11.52
N ASP A 54 31.03 -0.62 10.44
CA ASP A 54 31.56 0.74 10.38
C ASP A 54 31.01 1.62 11.52
N ARG A 55 29.71 1.58 11.80
CA ARG A 55 29.12 2.36 12.91
C ARG A 55 29.63 1.94 14.29
N ALA A 56 29.90 0.66 14.50
CA ALA A 56 30.38 0.16 15.79
C ALA A 56 31.81 0.65 16.04
N PHE A 57 32.69 0.51 15.06
CA PHE A 57 34.11 0.92 15.17
C PHE A 57 34.29 2.44 15.07
N ASP A 58 33.49 3.15 14.26
CA ASP A 58 33.53 4.61 14.17
C ASP A 58 33.23 5.27 15.53
N ARG A 59 32.37 4.66 16.37
CA ARG A 59 32.13 5.16 17.75
C ARG A 59 33.38 5.05 18.63
N LEU A 60 34.16 3.98 18.50
CA LEU A 60 35.42 3.80 19.24
C LEU A 60 36.47 4.80 18.78
N LEU A 61 36.62 4.95 17.47
CA LEU A 61 37.52 5.97 16.88
C LEU A 61 37.15 7.39 17.32
N ALA A 62 35.87 7.75 17.27
CA ALA A 62 35.39 9.04 17.76
C ALA A 62 35.65 9.23 19.25
N ALA A 63 35.38 8.21 20.08
CA ALA A 63 35.63 8.28 21.51
C ALA A 63 37.13 8.49 21.82
N SER A 64 38.02 7.82 21.07
CA SER A 64 39.46 8.02 21.16
C SER A 64 39.86 9.44 20.76
N ALA A 65 39.42 9.92 19.60
CA ALA A 65 39.72 11.27 19.11
C ALA A 65 39.21 12.37 20.06
N LEU A 66 38.01 12.21 20.62
CA LEU A 66 37.45 13.12 21.62
C LEU A 66 38.22 13.06 22.94
N THR A 67 38.69 11.88 23.36
CA THR A 67 39.50 11.72 24.58
C THR A 67 40.85 12.43 24.45
N ILE A 68 41.52 12.28 23.30
CA ILE A 68 42.75 13.01 22.98
C ILE A 68 42.46 14.52 22.90
N GLY A 69 41.38 14.92 22.24
CA GLY A 69 40.94 16.31 22.15
C GLY A 69 40.67 16.96 23.52
N GLY A 70 40.16 16.18 24.48
CA GLY A 70 39.95 16.63 25.87
C GLY A 70 41.22 16.76 26.70
N ALA A 71 42.31 16.11 26.27
CA ALA A 71 43.64 16.20 26.88
C ALA A 71 44.53 17.27 26.23
N VAL A 72 44.01 17.99 25.23
CA VAL A 72 44.69 19.14 24.64
C VAL A 72 44.78 20.25 25.68
N GLN A 73 46.01 20.65 25.99
CA GLN A 73 46.34 21.73 26.90
C GLN A 73 47.14 22.80 26.17
N LEU A 74 47.20 23.98 26.80
CA LEU A 74 47.98 25.11 26.33
C LEU A 74 49.00 25.46 27.40
N GLU A 75 50.26 25.14 27.15
CA GLU A 75 51.36 25.48 28.04
C GLU A 75 52.25 26.54 27.37
N ALA A 76 52.41 27.68 28.03
CA ALA A 76 53.20 28.81 27.54
C ALA A 76 52.86 29.26 26.09
N GLY A 77 51.58 29.18 25.71
CA GLY A 77 51.10 29.56 24.38
C GLY A 77 51.30 28.51 23.29
N ARG A 78 51.82 27.32 23.63
CA ARG A 78 51.93 26.18 22.72
C ARG A 78 50.91 25.11 23.05
N VAL A 79 50.38 24.48 22.00
CA VAL A 79 49.49 23.32 22.14
C VAL A 79 50.33 22.14 22.60
N THR A 80 49.98 21.56 23.75
CA THR A 80 50.58 20.33 24.28
C THR A 80 49.48 19.31 24.50
N VAL A 81 49.79 18.02 24.32
CA VAL A 81 48.83 16.95 24.53
C VAL A 81 49.51 15.83 25.27
N GLU A 82 49.04 15.54 26.48
CA GLU A 82 49.41 14.32 27.19
C GLU A 82 48.40 13.24 26.83
N LEU A 83 48.81 12.26 26.03
CA LEU A 83 47.92 11.25 25.49
C LEU A 83 47.37 10.35 26.61
N PRO A 84 46.04 10.36 26.87
CA PRO A 84 45.48 9.50 27.89
C PRO A 84 45.53 8.05 27.44
N LEU A 85 45.99 7.15 28.33
CA LEU A 85 46.01 5.70 28.08
C LEU A 85 44.64 5.17 27.63
N ALA A 86 43.56 5.73 28.20
CA ALA A 86 42.18 5.38 27.87
C ALA A 86 41.86 5.57 26.38
N SER A 87 42.49 6.52 25.69
CA SER A 87 42.27 6.78 24.26
C SER A 87 42.68 5.59 23.40
N PHE A 88 43.68 4.82 23.84
CA PHE A 88 44.19 3.66 23.11
C PHE A 88 43.71 2.33 23.69
N ALA A 89 43.44 2.27 25.00
CA ALA A 89 42.99 1.06 25.67
C ALA A 89 41.61 0.56 25.19
N MET A 90 40.82 1.42 24.53
CA MET A 90 39.54 1.06 23.91
C MET A 90 39.70 0.17 22.67
N PHE A 91 40.90 0.11 22.09
CA PHE A 91 41.22 -0.77 20.97
C PHE A 91 41.91 -2.02 21.53
N SER A 92 41.24 -3.17 21.43
CA SER A 92 41.71 -4.43 22.00
C SER A 92 42.06 -5.47 20.93
N GLY A 93 42.46 -5.00 19.75
CA GLY A 93 42.58 -5.80 18.55
C GLY A 93 43.99 -5.93 17.97
N GLU A 94 44.10 -6.67 16.87
CA GLU A 94 45.34 -6.76 16.06
C GLU A 94 45.52 -5.55 15.12
N ASP A 95 44.51 -4.67 15.03
CA ASP A 95 44.52 -3.52 14.15
C ASP A 95 45.57 -2.46 14.59
N ARG A 96 46.21 -1.83 13.59
CA ARG A 96 47.18 -0.77 13.80
C ARG A 96 46.45 0.55 13.99
N ILE A 97 46.85 1.28 15.03
CA ILE A 97 46.28 2.58 15.36
C ILE A 97 47.33 3.64 15.10
N PHE A 98 46.92 4.70 14.39
CA PHE A 98 47.72 5.87 14.13
C PHE A 98 46.97 7.09 14.68
N TYR A 99 47.71 8.12 15.05
CA TYR A 99 47.10 9.38 15.45
C TYR A 99 47.97 10.55 14.99
N ALA A 100 47.35 11.71 14.85
CA ALA A 100 48.04 12.97 14.62
C ALA A 100 47.28 14.08 15.35
N VAL A 101 48.01 14.98 15.97
CA VAL A 101 47.46 16.22 16.52
C VAL A 101 48.14 17.39 15.84
N GLU A 102 47.36 18.26 15.23
CA GLU A 102 47.86 19.43 14.51
C GLU A 102 47.44 20.72 15.21
N SER A 103 48.36 21.69 15.24
CA SER A 103 48.07 23.03 15.72
C SER A 103 47.07 23.73 14.81
N PRO A 104 46.48 24.86 15.23
CA PRO A 104 45.61 25.68 14.37
C PRO A 104 46.25 26.12 13.05
N GLN A 105 47.59 26.23 13.01
CA GLN A 105 48.37 26.57 11.82
C GLN A 105 48.69 25.36 10.93
N GLY A 106 48.18 24.16 11.26
CA GLY A 106 48.44 22.92 10.54
C GLY A 106 49.82 22.30 10.81
N GLN A 107 50.52 22.73 11.86
CA GLN A 107 51.80 22.13 12.24
C GLN A 107 51.56 20.89 13.09
N ASN A 108 52.28 19.79 12.83
CA ASN A 108 52.17 18.59 13.64
C ASN A 108 52.70 18.87 15.06
N VAL A 109 51.85 18.65 16.07
CA VAL A 109 52.18 18.76 17.50
C VAL A 109 52.74 17.43 18.00
N THR A 110 52.04 16.33 17.72
CA THR A 110 52.43 14.97 18.11
C THR A 110 51.76 13.93 17.21
N GLY A 111 52.34 12.74 17.11
CA GLY A 111 51.87 11.67 16.23
C GLY A 111 52.42 11.77 14.81
N GLU A 112 51.75 11.08 13.89
CA GLU A 112 52.19 10.83 12.51
C GLU A 112 51.74 11.95 11.56
N ALA A 113 52.65 12.86 11.21
CA ALA A 113 52.34 14.05 10.40
C ALA A 113 51.77 13.73 8.99
N ASP A 114 52.21 12.63 8.38
CA ASP A 114 51.79 12.16 7.06
C ASP A 114 50.33 11.64 7.04
N LEU A 115 49.76 11.32 8.21
CA LEU A 115 48.36 10.89 8.33
C LEU A 115 47.40 11.97 7.82
N SER A 116 47.73 13.22 8.08
CA SER A 116 46.95 14.41 7.77
C SER A 116 46.86 14.80 6.30
N GLU A 117 47.78 14.31 5.47
CA GLU A 117 47.86 14.72 4.07
C GLU A 117 46.57 14.42 3.30
N GLY A 118 46.04 15.41 2.57
CA GLY A 118 44.82 15.24 1.77
C GLY A 118 43.51 15.23 2.57
N LEU A 119 43.55 15.48 3.89
CA LEU A 119 42.37 15.67 4.73
C LEU A 119 42.20 17.15 5.09
N ALA A 120 40.96 17.65 5.03
CA ALA A 120 40.67 19.02 5.47
C ALA A 120 40.90 19.16 6.98
N PRO A 121 41.39 20.32 7.46
CA PRO A 121 41.45 20.63 8.89
C PRO A 121 40.06 20.54 9.53
N ALA A 122 40.01 20.18 10.81
CA ALA A 122 38.74 20.17 11.53
C ALA A 122 38.22 21.59 11.72
N THR A 123 36.92 21.79 11.49
CA THR A 123 36.22 23.07 11.65
C THR A 123 35.22 23.07 12.79
N GLY A 124 35.13 21.95 13.53
CA GLY A 124 34.15 21.72 14.58
C GLY A 124 34.54 20.57 15.49
N SER A 125 33.85 20.45 16.62
CA SER A 125 34.05 19.38 17.61
C SER A 125 33.43 18.04 17.24
N ASP A 126 32.68 17.98 16.14
CA ASP A 126 31.97 16.77 15.73
C ASP A 126 32.92 15.83 14.97
N PRO A 127 32.93 14.52 15.29
CA PRO A 127 33.74 13.55 14.57
C PRO A 127 33.34 13.46 13.10
N VAL A 128 34.31 13.68 12.22
CA VAL A 128 34.19 13.45 10.78
C VAL A 128 35.02 12.24 10.40
N PHE A 129 34.43 11.32 9.67
CA PHE A 129 35.09 10.07 9.29
C PHE A 129 35.45 10.04 7.81
N ALA A 130 36.66 9.57 7.49
CA ALA A 130 37.14 9.43 6.13
C ALA A 130 37.91 8.11 5.96
N ASP A 131 37.83 7.51 4.77
CA ASP A 131 38.67 6.38 4.39
C ASP A 131 39.85 6.87 3.55
N LYS A 132 41.06 6.42 3.88
CA LYS A 132 42.30 6.79 3.18
C LYS A 132 43.21 5.57 3.06
N ALA A 133 44.03 5.51 2.02
CA ALA A 133 45.16 4.58 1.94
C ALA A 133 46.37 5.18 2.66
N TYR A 134 46.95 4.44 3.61
CA TYR A 134 48.04 4.91 4.46
C TYR A 134 48.98 3.74 4.79
N ARG A 135 50.27 3.90 4.47
CA ARG A 135 51.35 2.90 4.70
C ARG A 135 50.95 1.46 4.29
N ASP A 136 50.53 1.32 3.03
CA ASP A 136 50.05 0.09 2.35
C ASP A 136 48.73 -0.50 2.84
N ASP A 137 48.09 0.10 3.85
CA ASP A 137 46.79 -0.31 4.35
C ASP A 137 45.69 0.68 3.99
N ARG A 138 44.44 0.22 4.05
CA ARG A 138 43.29 1.10 4.13
C ARG A 138 42.99 1.39 5.59
N VAL A 139 42.92 2.66 5.94
CA VAL A 139 42.61 3.14 7.28
C VAL A 139 41.32 3.95 7.27
N ARG A 140 40.56 3.83 8.36
CA ARG A 140 39.45 4.72 8.69
C ARG A 140 39.95 5.77 9.66
N VAL A 141 39.80 7.04 9.31
CA VAL A 141 40.27 8.18 10.11
C VAL A 141 39.06 8.91 10.70
N ALA A 142 39.03 9.08 12.02
CA ALA A 142 38.17 10.02 12.70
C ALA A 142 38.92 11.34 12.94
N SER A 143 38.34 12.45 12.50
CA SER A 143 38.87 13.80 12.71
C SER A 143 37.95 14.58 13.63
N VAL A 144 38.49 15.19 14.68
CA VAL A 144 37.78 16.00 15.65
C VAL A 144 38.54 17.31 15.85
N GLY A 145 37.84 18.43 15.89
CA GLY A 145 38.41 19.73 16.22
C GLY A 145 38.31 20.03 17.71
N ARG A 146 39.39 20.54 18.29
CA ARG A 146 39.35 21.21 19.60
C ARG A 146 39.65 22.69 19.40
N LEU A 147 38.68 23.55 19.67
CA LEU A 147 38.91 24.98 19.62
C LEU A 147 39.84 25.38 20.78
N VAL A 148 40.88 26.14 20.47
CA VAL A 148 41.81 26.71 21.44
C VAL A 148 42.01 28.19 21.13
N SER A 149 42.11 28.99 22.19
CA SER A 149 42.45 30.41 22.09
C SER A 149 43.90 30.64 22.55
N THR A 150 44.74 31.20 21.68
CA THR A 150 46.16 31.53 21.94
C THR A 150 46.42 33.02 21.66
N ALA A 151 47.65 33.49 21.94
CA ALA A 151 48.03 34.89 21.75
C ALA A 151 48.04 35.30 20.27
N GLU A 152 48.21 34.32 19.37
CA GLU A 152 48.20 34.52 17.91
C GLU A 152 46.78 34.50 17.33
N GLY A 153 45.77 34.13 18.14
CA GLY A 153 44.38 34.05 17.75
C GLY A 153 43.69 32.75 18.21
N THR A 154 42.41 32.64 17.85
CA THR A 154 41.60 31.45 18.12
C THR A 154 41.60 30.54 16.89
N GLY A 155 41.80 29.24 17.10
CA GLY A 155 41.73 28.29 16.00
C GLY A 155 41.56 26.84 16.45
N TRP A 156 41.35 25.96 15.48
CA TRP A 156 41.03 24.56 15.72
C TRP A 156 42.30 23.70 15.72
N VAL A 157 42.60 23.10 16.86
CA VAL A 157 43.52 21.95 16.93
C VAL A 157 42.82 20.77 16.29
N THR A 158 43.43 20.16 15.29
CA THR A 158 42.86 19.01 14.58
C THR A 158 43.42 17.73 15.17
N ILE A 159 42.56 16.89 15.75
CA ILE A 159 42.89 15.58 16.27
C ILE A 159 42.42 14.54 15.27
N ARG A 160 43.34 13.68 14.83
CA ARG A 160 43.04 12.55 13.95
C ARG A 160 43.42 11.25 14.64
N VAL A 161 42.51 10.29 14.64
CA VAL A 161 42.78 8.91 15.05
C VAL A 161 42.38 8.01 13.90
N ALA A 162 43.27 7.14 13.49
CA ALA A 162 43.07 6.22 12.40
C ALA A 162 43.31 4.78 12.84
N GLU A 163 42.50 3.88 12.32
CA GLU A 163 42.60 2.44 12.57
C GLU A 163 42.57 1.70 11.24
N THR A 164 43.33 0.62 11.13
CA THR A 164 43.27 -0.30 9.98
C THR A 164 41.90 -0.97 9.88
N ARG A 165 41.51 -1.41 8.69
CA ARG A 165 40.18 -1.99 8.47
C ARG A 165 40.08 -3.50 8.75
N GLY A 166 41.08 -4.11 9.38
CA GLY A 166 41.20 -5.56 9.49
C GLY A 166 40.06 -6.20 10.25
N GLU A 167 39.84 -5.79 11.51
CA GLU A 167 38.82 -6.36 12.38
C GLU A 167 37.41 -5.99 11.94
N ARG A 168 37.20 -4.74 11.53
CA ARG A 168 35.88 -4.31 11.03
C ARG A 168 35.45 -5.08 9.79
N ASP A 169 36.37 -5.37 8.87
CA ASP A 169 36.06 -6.14 7.68
C ASP A 169 35.89 -7.64 8.03
N ALA A 170 36.60 -8.14 9.06
CA ALA A 170 36.42 -9.49 9.58
C ALA A 170 35.03 -9.68 10.21
N LEU A 171 34.57 -8.73 11.04
CA LEU A 171 33.23 -8.73 11.62
C LEU A 171 32.14 -8.69 10.53
N ALA A 172 32.30 -7.83 9.52
CA ALA A 172 31.36 -7.76 8.40
C ALA A 172 31.30 -9.09 7.63
N ARG A 173 32.46 -9.74 7.39
CA ARG A 173 32.54 -11.08 6.79
C ARG A 173 31.90 -12.14 7.68
N GLU A 174 32.06 -12.07 8.99
CA GLU A 174 31.46 -13.02 9.94
C GLU A 174 29.93 -12.91 9.94
N ILE A 175 29.38 -11.70 10.03
CA ILE A 175 27.93 -11.44 9.94
C ILE A 175 27.39 -12.01 8.62
N LEU A 176 28.07 -11.75 7.50
CA LEU A 176 27.68 -12.28 6.19
C LEU A 176 27.75 -13.82 6.17
N HIS A 177 28.84 -14.43 6.64
CA HIS A 177 29.02 -15.88 6.65
C HIS A 177 27.94 -16.57 7.49
N ASN A 178 27.65 -16.05 8.68
CA ASN A 178 26.62 -16.56 9.58
C ASN A 178 25.21 -16.44 8.97
N ALA A 179 24.98 -15.46 8.10
CA ALA A 179 23.71 -15.31 7.39
C ALA A 179 23.57 -16.20 6.14
N LEU A 180 24.68 -16.59 5.48
CA LEU A 180 24.63 -17.38 4.25
C LEU A 180 24.02 -18.78 4.45
N TRP A 181 24.37 -19.47 5.54
CA TRP A 181 23.86 -20.83 5.80
C TRP A 181 22.34 -20.89 5.98
N PRO A 182 21.70 -20.05 6.83
CA PRO A 182 20.24 -19.97 6.91
C PRO A 182 19.57 -19.65 5.58
N ILE A 183 20.11 -18.71 4.80
CA ILE A 183 19.55 -18.34 3.49
C ILE A 183 19.62 -19.52 2.52
N LEU A 184 20.76 -20.21 2.46
CA LEU A 184 20.94 -21.38 1.62
C LEU A 184 19.95 -22.49 2.01
N LEU A 185 19.83 -22.78 3.31
CA LEU A 185 18.92 -23.80 3.83
C LEU A 185 17.44 -23.47 3.50
N LEU A 186 17.01 -22.24 3.76
CA LEU A 186 15.65 -21.79 3.47
C LEU A 186 15.36 -21.77 1.96
N THR A 187 16.32 -21.37 1.13
CA THR A 187 16.19 -21.38 -0.32
C THR A 187 16.07 -22.81 -0.84
N LEU A 188 16.89 -23.73 -0.34
CA LEU A 188 16.82 -25.15 -0.70
C LEU A 188 15.48 -25.76 -0.27
N LEU A 189 15.01 -25.45 0.95
CA LEU A 189 13.71 -25.88 1.44
C LEU A 189 12.57 -25.33 0.58
N ALA A 190 12.60 -24.05 0.22
CA ALA A 190 11.61 -23.42 -0.65
C ALA A 190 11.60 -24.05 -2.05
N LEU A 191 12.77 -24.33 -2.63
CA LEU A 191 12.88 -25.05 -3.91
C LEU A 191 12.35 -26.48 -3.83
N LEU A 192 12.61 -27.19 -2.73
CA LEU A 192 12.08 -28.52 -2.47
C LEU A 192 10.55 -28.50 -2.34
N LEU A 193 9.99 -27.56 -1.58
CA LEU A 193 8.55 -27.37 -1.41
C LEU A 193 7.89 -26.96 -2.73
N LEU A 194 8.52 -26.09 -3.52
CA LEU A 194 8.06 -25.72 -4.86
C LEU A 194 8.03 -26.95 -5.79
N TRP A 195 9.10 -27.74 -5.79
CA TRP A 195 9.19 -28.97 -6.59
C TRP A 195 8.12 -29.99 -6.20
N ALA A 196 7.95 -30.23 -4.90
CA ALA A 196 6.96 -31.17 -4.37
C ALA A 196 5.51 -30.66 -4.56
N GLY A 197 5.26 -29.37 -4.33
CA GLY A 197 3.95 -28.73 -4.45
C GLY A 197 3.44 -28.76 -5.89
N ILE A 198 4.28 -28.36 -6.86
CA ILE A 198 3.93 -28.45 -8.28
C ILE A 198 3.77 -29.91 -8.71
N GLY A 199 4.62 -30.82 -8.22
CA GLY A 199 4.48 -32.25 -8.48
C GLY A 199 3.12 -32.80 -8.06
N ARG A 200 2.64 -32.43 -6.86
CA ARG A 200 1.33 -32.84 -6.34
C ARG A 200 0.16 -32.16 -7.06
N ALA A 201 0.26 -30.86 -7.35
CA ALA A 201 -0.82 -30.09 -7.98
C ALA A 201 -1.20 -30.62 -9.38
N PHE A 202 -0.21 -31.09 -10.16
CA PHE A 202 -0.46 -31.62 -11.51
C PHE A 202 -0.67 -33.15 -11.55
N ALA A 203 -0.55 -33.87 -10.43
CA ALA A 203 -0.70 -35.33 -10.40
C ALA A 203 -2.09 -35.82 -10.87
N PRO A 204 -3.23 -35.18 -10.49
CA PRO A 204 -4.55 -35.61 -10.96
C PRO A 204 -4.75 -35.50 -12.47
N LEU A 205 -4.14 -34.49 -13.10
CA LEU A 205 -4.20 -34.32 -14.56
C LEU A 205 -3.44 -35.42 -15.30
N LEU A 206 -2.27 -35.81 -14.79
CA LEU A 206 -1.50 -36.93 -15.34
C LEU A 206 -2.25 -38.25 -15.17
N SER A 207 -2.91 -38.44 -14.01
CA SER A 207 -3.75 -39.62 -13.78
C SER A 207 -4.92 -39.66 -14.78
N LEU A 208 -5.61 -38.54 -15.00
CA LEU A 208 -6.70 -38.45 -15.98
C LEU A 208 -6.21 -38.72 -17.41
N GLU A 209 -5.04 -38.18 -17.81
CA GLU A 209 -4.45 -38.48 -19.12
C GLU A 209 -4.21 -39.98 -19.31
N THR A 210 -3.62 -40.65 -18.32
CA THR A 210 -3.35 -42.09 -18.38
C THR A 210 -4.65 -42.90 -18.49
N HIS A 211 -5.66 -42.60 -17.66
CA HIS A 211 -6.95 -43.31 -17.68
C HIS A 211 -7.67 -43.16 -19.02
N LEU A 212 -7.56 -42.01 -19.68
CA LEU A 212 -8.18 -41.80 -20.99
C LEU A 212 -7.41 -42.51 -22.12
N ARG A 213 -6.08 -42.62 -22.01
CA ARG A 213 -5.26 -43.33 -23.01
C ARG A 213 -5.43 -44.85 -22.96
N GLU A 214 -5.75 -45.39 -21.79
CA GLU A 214 -5.90 -46.84 -21.58
C GLU A 214 -7.30 -47.36 -21.92
N ARG A 215 -8.27 -46.47 -22.17
CA ARG A 215 -9.64 -46.86 -22.53
C ARG A 215 -9.77 -47.36 -23.96
N SER A 216 -10.58 -48.40 -24.13
CA SER A 216 -10.99 -48.91 -25.45
C SER A 216 -11.88 -47.87 -26.16
N PRO A 217 -11.80 -47.72 -27.49
CA PRO A 217 -12.67 -46.83 -28.27
C PRO A 217 -14.19 -47.05 -28.07
N ASP A 218 -14.58 -48.26 -27.68
CA ASP A 218 -15.98 -48.64 -27.43
C ASP A 218 -16.41 -48.50 -25.96
N ASP A 219 -15.49 -48.16 -25.04
CA ASP A 219 -15.79 -48.03 -23.61
C ASP A 219 -16.38 -46.65 -23.29
N LEU A 220 -17.72 -46.62 -23.19
CA LEU A 220 -18.51 -45.43 -22.84
C LEU A 220 -18.92 -45.38 -21.36
N SER A 221 -18.21 -46.08 -20.47
CA SER A 221 -18.46 -45.98 -19.02
C SER A 221 -18.08 -44.60 -18.47
N PRO A 222 -18.68 -44.11 -17.38
CA PRO A 222 -18.29 -42.84 -16.76
C PRO A 222 -16.86 -42.92 -16.19
N VAL A 223 -16.13 -41.80 -16.19
CA VAL A 223 -14.81 -41.67 -15.53
C VAL A 223 -15.02 -41.39 -14.05
N GLU A 224 -14.66 -42.35 -13.19
CA GLU A 224 -14.80 -42.27 -11.74
C GLU A 224 -13.42 -42.05 -11.09
N LEU A 225 -12.94 -40.80 -11.14
CA LEU A 225 -11.73 -40.39 -10.45
C LEU A 225 -12.07 -39.31 -9.42
N PRO A 226 -11.53 -39.37 -8.19
CA PRO A 226 -11.63 -38.27 -7.24
C PRO A 226 -10.87 -37.06 -7.80
N ALA A 227 -11.60 -36.17 -8.46
CA ALA A 227 -11.06 -34.99 -9.13
C ALA A 227 -11.14 -33.75 -8.22
N PRO A 228 -10.05 -32.98 -8.06
CA PRO A 228 -10.09 -31.65 -7.45
C PRO A 228 -11.10 -30.71 -8.14
N SER A 229 -11.53 -29.65 -7.46
CA SER A 229 -12.51 -28.68 -7.96
C SER A 229 -12.18 -28.13 -9.36
N GLU A 230 -10.91 -27.93 -9.65
CA GLU A 230 -10.37 -27.39 -10.90
C GLU A 230 -10.52 -28.36 -12.07
N THR A 231 -10.54 -29.67 -11.81
CA THR A 231 -10.69 -30.72 -12.85
C THR A 231 -12.05 -31.42 -12.80
N ALA A 232 -12.83 -31.27 -11.73
CA ALA A 232 -14.14 -31.86 -11.57
C ALA A 232 -15.12 -31.40 -12.66
N GLN A 233 -15.07 -30.13 -13.06
CA GLN A 233 -15.89 -29.61 -14.16
C GLN A 233 -15.54 -30.27 -15.50
N LEU A 234 -14.25 -30.50 -15.76
CA LEU A 234 -13.78 -31.16 -16.97
C LEU A 234 -14.23 -32.63 -17.01
N VAL A 235 -14.10 -33.35 -15.89
CA VAL A 235 -14.58 -34.74 -15.75
C VAL A 235 -16.10 -34.81 -15.95
N GLY A 236 -16.85 -33.87 -15.36
CA GLY A 236 -18.30 -33.77 -15.54
C GLY A 236 -18.71 -33.51 -17.00
N ALA A 237 -18.03 -32.58 -17.68
CA ALA A 237 -18.29 -32.29 -19.10
C ALA A 237 -17.98 -33.51 -19.99
N LEU A 238 -16.90 -34.23 -19.71
CA LEU A 238 -16.52 -35.45 -20.43
C LEU A 238 -17.55 -36.56 -20.22
N ASN A 239 -17.96 -36.83 -18.98
CA ASN A 239 -18.97 -37.84 -18.68
C ASN A 239 -20.32 -37.51 -19.34
N GLY A 240 -20.72 -36.23 -19.36
CA GLY A 240 -21.91 -35.78 -20.07
C GLY A 240 -21.82 -35.99 -21.59
N PHE A 241 -20.65 -35.79 -22.20
CA PHE A 241 -20.42 -36.09 -23.61
C PHE A 241 -20.52 -37.59 -23.90
N THR A 242 -19.84 -38.42 -23.10
CA THR A 242 -19.88 -39.89 -23.24
C THR A 242 -21.29 -40.44 -23.12
N ALA A 243 -22.09 -39.93 -22.18
CA ALA A 243 -23.49 -40.33 -22.00
C ALA A 243 -24.36 -40.00 -23.23
N ARG A 244 -24.20 -38.79 -23.81
CA ARG A 244 -24.91 -38.42 -25.04
C ARG A 244 -24.52 -39.30 -26.22
N LEU A 245 -23.23 -39.65 -26.34
CA LEU A 245 -22.74 -40.53 -27.40
C LEU A 245 -23.33 -41.95 -27.27
N LYS A 246 -23.42 -42.47 -26.05
CA LYS A 246 -24.05 -43.78 -25.78
C LYS A 246 -25.51 -43.82 -26.24
N LEU A 247 -26.30 -42.82 -25.85
CA LEU A 247 -27.72 -42.71 -26.24
C LEU A 247 -27.91 -42.57 -27.77
N ALA A 248 -27.04 -41.81 -28.44
CA ALA A 248 -27.10 -41.66 -29.89
C ALA A 248 -26.82 -43.00 -30.61
N ARG A 249 -25.87 -43.80 -30.10
CA ARG A 249 -25.55 -45.13 -30.63
C ARG A 249 -26.73 -46.11 -30.48
N GLU A 250 -27.32 -46.18 -29.28
CA GLU A 250 -28.45 -47.09 -29.00
C GLU A 250 -29.67 -46.80 -29.90
N ARG A 251 -29.97 -45.51 -30.16
CA ARG A 251 -31.07 -45.11 -31.06
C ARG A 251 -30.82 -45.53 -32.50
N LEU A 252 -29.58 -45.40 -32.98
CA LEU A 252 -29.21 -45.80 -34.34
C LEU A 252 -29.36 -47.32 -34.52
N GLU A 253 -28.89 -48.10 -33.53
CA GLU A 253 -29.00 -49.56 -33.55
C GLU A 253 -30.46 -50.02 -33.59
N ALA A 254 -31.35 -49.40 -32.79
CA ALA A 254 -32.78 -49.73 -32.77
C ALA A 254 -33.49 -49.42 -34.11
N LEU A 255 -33.23 -48.25 -34.71
CA LEU A 255 -33.87 -47.84 -35.96
C LEU A 255 -33.45 -48.74 -37.14
N VAL A 256 -32.17 -49.12 -37.20
CA VAL A 256 -31.68 -50.04 -38.24
C VAL A 256 -32.32 -51.42 -38.11
N ALA A 257 -32.51 -51.91 -36.88
CA ALA A 257 -33.13 -53.21 -36.63
C ALA A 257 -34.61 -53.26 -37.06
N GLU A 258 -35.39 -52.24 -36.74
CA GLU A 258 -36.81 -52.16 -37.08
C GLU A 258 -37.04 -52.02 -38.59
N ALA A 259 -36.29 -51.14 -39.25
CA ALA A 259 -36.38 -50.95 -40.70
C ALA A 259 -36.03 -52.23 -41.48
N ALA A 260 -35.03 -52.99 -41.02
CA ALA A 260 -34.65 -54.25 -41.64
C ALA A 260 -35.76 -55.32 -41.53
N HIS A 261 -36.54 -55.32 -40.45
CA HIS A 261 -37.61 -56.29 -40.26
C HIS A 261 -38.81 -56.03 -41.17
N GLU A 262 -39.27 -54.78 -41.21
CA GLU A 262 -40.45 -54.35 -41.98
C GLU A 262 -40.26 -54.48 -43.50
N VAL A 263 -39.03 -54.33 -44.01
CA VAL A 263 -38.72 -54.51 -45.44
C VAL A 263 -38.65 -55.99 -45.84
N ARG A 264 -38.25 -56.88 -44.94
CA ARG A 264 -38.04 -58.30 -45.24
C ARG A 264 -39.34 -59.04 -45.57
N THR A 265 -40.41 -58.72 -44.86
CA THR A 265 -41.73 -59.37 -44.97
C THR A 265 -42.38 -59.22 -46.36
N PRO A 266 -42.54 -58.02 -46.94
CA PRO A 266 -43.11 -57.86 -48.29
C PRO A 266 -42.20 -58.45 -49.37
N LEU A 267 -40.87 -58.34 -49.23
CA LEU A 267 -39.93 -58.93 -50.18
C LEU A 267 -39.99 -60.47 -50.19
N ALA A 268 -40.19 -61.10 -49.02
CA ALA A 268 -40.38 -62.54 -48.93
C ALA A 268 -41.68 -62.99 -49.61
N SER A 269 -42.77 -62.25 -49.43
CA SER A 269 -44.06 -62.52 -50.09
C SER A 269 -43.96 -62.35 -51.60
N LEU A 270 -43.32 -61.28 -52.08
CA LEU A 270 -43.08 -61.05 -53.52
C LEU A 270 -42.27 -62.17 -54.15
N ARG A 271 -41.23 -62.63 -53.45
CA ARG A 271 -40.41 -63.74 -53.91
C ARG A 271 -41.22 -65.04 -54.02
N ALA A 272 -42.04 -65.37 -53.02
CA ALA A 272 -42.88 -66.57 -53.06
C ALA A 272 -43.90 -66.52 -54.22
N GLN A 273 -44.49 -65.36 -54.48
CA GLN A 273 -45.43 -65.17 -55.60
C GLN A 273 -44.72 -65.26 -56.96
N ALA A 274 -43.49 -64.74 -57.08
CA ALA A 274 -42.68 -64.89 -58.27
C ALA A 274 -42.27 -66.36 -58.53
N GLU A 275 -41.93 -67.12 -57.48
CA GLU A 275 -41.64 -68.55 -57.59
C GLU A 275 -42.87 -69.34 -58.07
N LEU A 276 -44.08 -69.00 -57.61
CA LEU A 276 -45.35 -69.57 -58.09
C LEU A 276 -45.60 -69.26 -59.58
N ALA A 277 -45.46 -68.00 -59.99
CA ALA A 277 -45.65 -67.59 -61.38
C ALA A 277 -44.68 -68.30 -62.34
N LEU A 278 -43.43 -68.51 -61.93
CA LEU A 278 -42.42 -69.21 -62.74
C LEU A 278 -42.76 -70.69 -62.99
N ALA A 279 -43.57 -71.31 -62.13
CA ALA A 279 -43.98 -72.70 -62.26
C ALA A 279 -45.31 -72.87 -63.03
N GLU A 280 -46.05 -71.79 -63.28
CA GLU A 280 -47.37 -71.81 -63.91
C GLU A 280 -47.27 -71.97 -65.44
N ARG A 281 -48.09 -72.87 -66.01
CA ARG A 281 -48.08 -73.23 -67.43
C ARG A 281 -49.32 -72.71 -68.18
N ASP A 282 -50.38 -72.35 -67.46
CA ASP A 282 -51.56 -71.70 -68.05
C ASP A 282 -51.31 -70.20 -68.28
N PRO A 283 -51.37 -69.70 -69.54
CA PRO A 283 -51.18 -68.28 -69.84
C PRO A 283 -52.13 -67.34 -69.11
N ALA A 284 -53.37 -67.79 -68.82
CA ALA A 284 -54.36 -66.97 -68.13
C ALA A 284 -54.12 -66.92 -66.61
N ALA A 285 -53.61 -68.00 -66.00
CA ALA A 285 -53.17 -68.03 -64.61
C ALA A 285 -51.87 -67.24 -64.41
N LEU A 286 -50.88 -67.41 -65.31
CA LEU A 286 -49.62 -66.66 -65.28
C LEU A 286 -49.86 -65.15 -65.33
N ARG A 287 -50.76 -64.68 -66.19
CA ARG A 287 -51.09 -63.25 -66.27
C ARG A 287 -51.64 -62.72 -64.95
N ARG A 288 -52.49 -63.48 -64.27
CA ARG A 288 -53.02 -63.13 -62.93
C ARG A 288 -51.95 -63.16 -61.84
N ASP A 289 -50.99 -64.08 -61.91
CA ASP A 289 -49.88 -64.14 -60.95
C ASP A 289 -48.91 -62.97 -61.16
N VAL A 290 -48.62 -62.60 -62.42
CA VAL A 290 -47.81 -61.42 -62.76
C VAL A 290 -48.51 -60.13 -62.33
N GLU A 291 -49.83 -60.03 -62.50
CA GLU A 291 -50.63 -58.93 -61.97
C GLU A 291 -50.52 -58.84 -60.44
N ARG A 292 -50.61 -59.97 -59.72
CA ARG A 292 -50.40 -60.02 -58.26
C ARG A 292 -48.98 -59.64 -57.83
N ILE A 293 -47.95 -60.06 -58.55
CA ILE A 293 -46.55 -59.64 -58.29
C ILE A 293 -46.40 -58.14 -58.51
N HIS A 294 -47.00 -57.61 -59.59
CA HIS A 294 -46.97 -56.17 -59.86
C HIS A 294 -47.65 -55.38 -58.74
N GLU A 295 -48.83 -55.81 -58.31
CA GLU A 295 -49.53 -55.23 -57.16
C GLU A 295 -48.70 -55.29 -55.87
N GLY A 296 -48.07 -56.44 -55.59
CA GLY A 296 -47.17 -56.60 -54.45
C GLY A 296 -45.94 -55.68 -54.51
N ALA A 297 -45.38 -55.46 -55.72
CA ALA A 297 -44.22 -54.59 -55.92
C ALA A 297 -44.58 -53.12 -55.74
N VAL A 298 -45.76 -52.73 -56.22
CA VAL A 298 -46.34 -51.41 -55.96
C VAL A 298 -46.57 -51.20 -54.47
N GLN A 299 -47.11 -52.19 -53.75
CA GLN A 299 -47.29 -52.12 -52.29
C GLN A 299 -45.96 -52.03 -51.53
N ALA A 300 -44.94 -52.80 -51.91
CA ALA A 300 -43.60 -52.74 -51.28
C ALA A 300 -42.91 -51.38 -51.53
N SER A 301 -43.03 -50.84 -52.74
CA SER A 301 -42.50 -49.51 -53.08
C SER A 301 -43.22 -48.40 -52.30
N GLN A 302 -44.54 -48.52 -52.13
CA GLN A 302 -45.32 -47.62 -51.29
C GLN A 302 -44.91 -47.72 -49.82
N LEU A 303 -44.66 -48.92 -49.28
CA LEU A 303 -44.19 -49.10 -47.90
C LEU A 303 -42.82 -48.47 -47.67
N VAL A 304 -41.87 -48.66 -48.59
CA VAL A 304 -40.54 -48.03 -48.52
C VAL A 304 -40.65 -46.51 -48.58
N SER A 305 -41.48 -45.99 -49.49
CA SER A 305 -41.72 -44.55 -49.59
C SER A 305 -42.35 -44.00 -48.31
N GLN A 306 -43.24 -44.76 -47.67
CA GLN A 306 -43.90 -44.40 -46.41
C GLN A 306 -42.97 -44.48 -45.19
N LEU A 307 -42.07 -45.47 -45.10
CA LEU A 307 -41.05 -45.55 -44.05
C LEU A 307 -40.06 -44.37 -44.14
N LEU A 308 -39.66 -44.00 -45.36
CA LEU A 308 -38.84 -42.82 -45.60
C LEU A 308 -39.59 -41.53 -45.25
N MET A 309 -40.89 -41.45 -45.54
CA MET A 309 -41.73 -40.30 -45.19
C MET A 309 -41.90 -40.18 -43.66
N ASP A 310 -42.14 -41.28 -42.93
CA ASP A 310 -42.27 -41.27 -41.47
C ASP A 310 -40.96 -40.88 -40.78
N ALA A 311 -39.83 -41.38 -41.28
CA ALA A 311 -38.50 -40.95 -40.83
C ALA A 311 -38.25 -39.46 -41.11
N THR A 312 -38.68 -38.94 -42.27
CA THR A 312 -38.52 -37.54 -42.65
C THR A 312 -39.41 -36.60 -41.83
N VAL A 313 -40.67 -36.98 -41.60
CA VAL A 313 -41.62 -36.21 -40.79
C VAL A 313 -41.20 -36.23 -39.32
N THR A 314 -40.77 -37.37 -38.78
CA THR A 314 -40.27 -37.47 -37.39
C THR A 314 -39.02 -36.63 -37.19
N HIS A 315 -38.06 -36.66 -38.12
CA HIS A 315 -36.86 -35.82 -38.04
C HIS A 315 -37.15 -34.32 -38.20
N ARG A 316 -38.16 -33.93 -38.99
CA ARG A 316 -38.54 -32.50 -39.16
C ARG A 316 -39.38 -31.96 -38.01
N LEU A 317 -40.16 -32.80 -37.33
CA LEU A 317 -40.90 -32.43 -36.13
C LEU A 317 -39.98 -32.14 -34.93
N GLU A 318 -38.72 -32.59 -34.96
CA GLU A 318 -37.68 -32.28 -33.96
C GLU A 318 -36.93 -30.95 -34.25
N ASN A 319 -37.14 -30.33 -35.41
CA ASN A 319 -36.56 -29.03 -35.77
C ASN A 319 -37.43 -27.87 -35.26
N GLN A 320 -36.84 -26.68 -35.14
CA GLN A 320 -37.57 -25.49 -34.69
C GLN A 320 -38.64 -25.08 -35.73
N PRO A 321 -39.87 -24.79 -35.30
CA PRO A 321 -40.93 -24.30 -36.19
C PRO A 321 -40.54 -22.95 -36.83
N GLU A 322 -41.06 -22.69 -38.04
CA GLU A 322 -40.87 -21.45 -38.79
C GLU A 322 -42.23 -20.81 -39.12
N PRO A 323 -42.35 -19.47 -39.17
CA PRO A 323 -43.57 -18.80 -39.60
C PRO A 323 -43.95 -19.19 -41.04
N THR A 324 -45.06 -19.91 -41.20
CA THR A 324 -45.55 -20.38 -42.49
C THR A 324 -46.90 -19.75 -42.83
N PRO A 325 -47.03 -19.00 -43.94
CA PRO A 325 -48.30 -18.45 -44.38
C PRO A 325 -49.20 -19.57 -44.95
N VAL A 326 -50.38 -19.73 -44.35
CA VAL A 326 -51.24 -20.90 -44.58
C VAL A 326 -52.07 -20.78 -45.86
N ALA A 327 -52.57 -19.58 -46.17
CA ALA A 327 -53.37 -19.32 -47.36
C ALA A 327 -52.61 -19.62 -48.69
N PRO A 328 -51.36 -19.14 -48.90
CA PRO A 328 -50.57 -19.51 -50.07
C PRO A 328 -50.27 -21.01 -50.15
N LEU A 329 -50.09 -21.67 -49.01
CA LEU A 329 -49.81 -23.09 -48.96
C LEU A 329 -51.00 -23.95 -49.41
N ALA A 330 -52.21 -23.58 -48.98
CA ALA A 330 -53.44 -24.25 -49.42
C ALA A 330 -53.71 -24.04 -50.92
N GLN A 331 -53.48 -22.83 -51.43
CA GLN A 331 -53.55 -22.54 -52.87
C GLN A 331 -52.54 -23.37 -53.67
N GLU A 332 -51.32 -23.56 -53.15
CA GLU A 332 -50.30 -24.40 -53.77
C GLU A 332 -50.76 -25.86 -53.87
N VAL A 333 -51.42 -26.40 -52.84
CA VAL A 333 -51.94 -27.77 -52.84
C VAL A 333 -53.03 -27.94 -53.90
N VAL A 334 -53.99 -27.02 -53.98
CA VAL A 334 -55.08 -27.09 -54.98
C VAL A 334 -54.55 -26.98 -56.40
N ARG A 335 -53.57 -26.08 -56.66
CA ARG A 335 -52.98 -25.90 -58.00
C ARG A 335 -52.22 -27.11 -58.51
N ARG A 336 -51.77 -28.01 -57.63
CA ARG A 336 -51.02 -29.23 -57.99
C ARG A 336 -51.94 -30.42 -58.31
N LEU A 337 -53.25 -30.29 -58.12
CA LEU A 337 -54.23 -31.29 -58.53
C LEU A 337 -54.34 -31.34 -60.07
N SER A 338 -54.73 -32.49 -60.62
CA SER A 338 -55.01 -32.60 -62.05
C SER A 338 -56.26 -31.79 -62.42
N PRO A 339 -56.39 -31.27 -63.66
CA PRO A 339 -57.46 -30.35 -64.04
C PRO A 339 -58.87 -30.87 -63.76
N ASP A 340 -59.08 -32.18 -63.93
CA ASP A 340 -60.32 -32.91 -63.66
C ASP A 340 -60.69 -32.98 -62.16
N LEU A 341 -59.69 -32.93 -61.28
CA LEU A 341 -59.89 -32.92 -59.83
C LEU A 341 -59.96 -31.50 -59.27
N SER A 342 -59.26 -30.52 -59.87
CA SER A 342 -59.29 -29.13 -59.41
C SER A 342 -60.66 -28.49 -59.61
N ASP A 343 -61.38 -28.84 -60.69
CA ASP A 343 -62.74 -28.34 -60.96
C ASP A 343 -63.76 -28.80 -59.90
N ARG A 344 -63.40 -29.82 -59.11
CA ARG A 344 -64.23 -30.37 -58.02
C ARG A 344 -63.89 -29.78 -56.65
N VAL A 345 -62.89 -28.88 -56.56
CA VAL A 345 -62.43 -28.31 -55.29
C VAL A 345 -62.68 -26.81 -55.27
N SER A 346 -63.49 -26.33 -54.32
CA SER A 346 -63.63 -24.90 -54.06
C SER A 346 -62.83 -24.49 -52.82
N LEU A 347 -62.00 -23.46 -52.96
CA LEU A 347 -61.18 -22.89 -51.88
C LEU A 347 -61.73 -21.53 -51.46
N SER A 348 -62.14 -21.43 -50.20
CA SER A 348 -62.60 -20.20 -49.56
C SER A 348 -61.65 -19.82 -48.42
N ILE A 349 -61.21 -18.56 -48.40
CA ILE A 349 -60.29 -18.05 -47.38
C ILE A 349 -60.95 -16.81 -46.77
N ALA A 350 -61.21 -16.85 -45.46
CA ALA A 350 -61.77 -15.71 -44.76
C ALA A 350 -60.74 -14.56 -44.67
N PRO A 351 -61.16 -13.28 -44.72
CA PRO A 351 -60.24 -12.14 -44.77
C PRO A 351 -59.27 -12.08 -43.58
N ASP A 352 -59.73 -12.49 -42.40
CA ASP A 352 -58.98 -12.57 -41.14
C ASP A 352 -57.99 -13.74 -41.08
N ALA A 353 -58.03 -14.64 -42.06
CA ALA A 353 -57.14 -15.78 -42.22
C ALA A 353 -56.19 -15.66 -43.43
N ALA A 354 -56.36 -14.63 -44.28
CA ALA A 354 -55.59 -14.47 -45.51
C ALA A 354 -54.09 -14.19 -45.25
N GLU A 355 -53.77 -13.49 -44.15
CA GLU A 355 -52.41 -13.15 -43.73
C GLU A 355 -51.92 -13.97 -42.51
N ALA A 356 -52.69 -14.98 -42.09
CA ALA A 356 -52.32 -15.77 -40.91
C ALA A 356 -51.09 -16.66 -41.17
N GLU A 357 -50.06 -16.49 -40.34
CA GLU A 357 -48.90 -17.36 -40.28
C GLU A 357 -48.98 -18.26 -39.05
N LEU A 358 -48.58 -19.52 -39.21
CA LEU A 358 -48.46 -20.48 -38.12
C LEU A 358 -46.99 -20.88 -37.97
N ASP A 359 -46.54 -21.00 -36.73
CA ASP A 359 -45.20 -21.46 -36.39
C ASP A 359 -45.14 -22.99 -36.54
N VAL A 360 -44.98 -23.46 -37.78
CA VAL A 360 -45.10 -24.87 -38.20
C VAL A 360 -44.16 -25.11 -39.39
N ASP A 361 -43.47 -26.25 -39.47
CA ASP A 361 -42.68 -26.60 -40.66
C ASP A 361 -43.59 -26.66 -41.91
N ARG A 362 -43.26 -25.83 -42.91
CA ARG A 362 -44.01 -25.69 -44.17
C ARG A 362 -44.25 -27.01 -44.89
N VAL A 363 -43.26 -27.91 -44.91
CA VAL A 363 -43.34 -29.21 -45.59
C VAL A 363 -44.29 -30.13 -44.84
N VAL A 364 -44.22 -30.14 -43.51
CA VAL A 364 -45.08 -30.93 -42.62
C VAL A 364 -46.55 -30.45 -42.70
N LEU A 365 -46.80 -29.14 -42.69
CA LEU A 365 -48.15 -28.59 -42.82
C LEU A 365 -48.76 -28.85 -44.21
N ARG A 366 -47.98 -28.68 -45.27
CA ARG A 366 -48.41 -28.95 -46.64
C ARG A 366 -48.83 -30.41 -46.83
N GLU A 367 -48.07 -31.32 -46.21
CA GLU A 367 -48.36 -32.75 -46.23
C GLU A 367 -49.66 -33.07 -45.48
N ALA A 368 -49.91 -32.43 -44.34
CA ALA A 368 -51.17 -32.58 -43.62
C ALA A 368 -52.37 -32.09 -44.45
N ILE A 369 -52.28 -30.92 -45.08
CA ILE A 369 -53.35 -30.37 -45.94
C ILE A 369 -53.59 -31.27 -47.15
N ARG A 370 -52.53 -31.74 -47.82
CA ARG A 370 -52.64 -32.69 -48.94
C ARG A 370 -53.37 -33.96 -48.51
N ASN A 371 -53.00 -34.55 -47.38
CA ASN A 371 -53.64 -35.77 -46.89
C ASN A 371 -55.15 -35.58 -46.60
N LEU A 372 -55.56 -34.41 -46.12
CA LEU A 372 -56.97 -34.09 -45.93
C LEU A 372 -57.73 -33.97 -47.26
N VAL A 373 -57.14 -33.29 -48.25
CA VAL A 373 -57.75 -33.08 -49.58
C VAL A 373 -57.82 -34.38 -50.38
N ASP A 374 -56.75 -35.17 -50.39
CA ASP A 374 -56.71 -36.48 -51.06
C ASP A 374 -57.73 -37.44 -50.44
N ASN A 375 -57.92 -37.39 -49.12
CA ASN A 375 -58.93 -38.18 -48.44
C ASN A 375 -60.35 -37.74 -48.87
N ALA A 376 -60.63 -36.44 -48.88
CA ALA A 376 -61.93 -35.90 -49.29
C ALA A 376 -62.29 -36.23 -50.75
N LEU A 377 -61.36 -36.03 -51.69
CA LEU A 377 -61.57 -36.30 -53.12
C LEU A 377 -61.79 -37.77 -53.44
N ARG A 378 -61.26 -38.67 -52.60
CA ARG A 378 -61.36 -40.11 -52.82
C ARG A 378 -62.67 -40.70 -52.33
N TYR A 379 -63.24 -40.17 -51.25
CA TYR A 379 -64.47 -40.69 -50.65
C TYR A 379 -65.75 -39.96 -51.09
N SER A 380 -65.62 -38.87 -51.86
CA SER A 380 -66.73 -38.12 -52.44
C SER A 380 -66.57 -38.01 -53.95
N GLU A 381 -67.66 -38.20 -54.71
CA GLU A 381 -67.71 -37.87 -56.15
C GLU A 381 -68.24 -36.43 -56.38
N GLY A 382 -68.82 -35.81 -55.36
CA GLY A 382 -69.27 -34.41 -55.39
C GLY A 382 -68.15 -33.39 -55.12
N GLU A 383 -68.54 -32.11 -55.01
CA GLU A 383 -67.65 -30.98 -54.70
C GLU A 383 -67.03 -31.09 -53.30
N VAL A 384 -65.73 -30.78 -53.20
CA VAL A 384 -64.94 -30.71 -51.97
C VAL A 384 -64.66 -29.25 -51.63
N GLU A 385 -65.09 -28.81 -50.46
CA GLU A 385 -64.94 -27.43 -50.01
C GLU A 385 -63.79 -27.33 -48.99
N ILE A 386 -62.81 -26.48 -49.28
CA ILE A 386 -61.74 -26.13 -48.34
C ILE A 386 -62.04 -24.72 -47.82
N SER A 387 -62.13 -24.56 -46.50
CA SER A 387 -62.29 -23.26 -45.86
C SER A 387 -61.21 -23.02 -44.81
N ILE A 388 -60.59 -21.85 -44.85
CA ILE A 388 -59.63 -21.41 -43.84
C ILE A 388 -60.20 -20.19 -43.13
N ALA A 389 -60.37 -20.27 -41.81
CA ALA A 389 -60.92 -19.19 -41.00
C ALA A 389 -60.19 -19.08 -39.66
N ARG A 390 -60.11 -17.88 -39.09
CA ARG A 390 -59.58 -17.68 -37.75
C ARG A 390 -60.68 -17.88 -36.72
N ASN A 391 -60.38 -18.62 -35.65
CA ASN A 391 -61.32 -18.87 -34.56
C ASN A 391 -60.62 -18.63 -33.22
N GLY A 392 -60.66 -17.37 -32.75
CA GLY A 392 -59.99 -16.93 -31.53
C GLY A 392 -58.45 -17.02 -31.65
N PRO A 393 -57.75 -17.65 -30.68
CA PRO A 393 -56.29 -17.79 -30.71
C PRO A 393 -55.80 -18.90 -31.65
N ALA A 394 -56.68 -19.53 -32.43
CA ALA A 394 -56.36 -20.62 -33.33
C ALA A 394 -56.82 -20.34 -34.77
N LEU A 395 -56.10 -20.91 -35.74
CA LEU A 395 -56.49 -20.96 -37.15
C LEU A 395 -57.15 -22.33 -37.42
N ASP A 396 -58.34 -22.34 -38.04
CA ASP A 396 -59.10 -23.55 -38.38
C ASP A 396 -59.07 -23.80 -39.90
N ILE A 397 -58.45 -24.91 -40.31
CA ILE A 397 -58.40 -25.39 -41.69
C ILE A 397 -59.42 -26.53 -41.80
N ALA A 398 -60.53 -26.29 -42.49
CA ALA A 398 -61.60 -27.28 -42.64
C ALA A 398 -61.71 -27.77 -44.09
N VAL A 399 -61.74 -29.10 -44.27
CA VAL A 399 -62.01 -29.76 -45.56
C VAL A 399 -63.33 -30.52 -45.44
N ARG A 400 -64.27 -30.22 -46.33
CA ARG A 400 -65.62 -30.81 -46.33
C ARG A 400 -65.89 -31.54 -47.62
N ASP A 401 -66.43 -32.75 -47.52
CA ASP A 401 -66.82 -33.58 -48.65
C ASP A 401 -68.31 -33.96 -48.58
N ARG A 402 -68.82 -34.65 -49.62
CA ARG A 402 -70.17 -35.23 -49.68
C ARG A 402 -70.16 -36.76 -49.74
N GLY A 403 -69.12 -37.37 -49.16
CA GLY A 403 -68.98 -38.81 -49.04
C GLY A 403 -69.92 -39.43 -48.00
N PRO A 404 -69.77 -40.73 -47.70
CA PRO A 404 -70.67 -41.46 -46.81
C PRO A 404 -70.58 -41.04 -45.32
N GLY A 405 -69.65 -40.15 -44.94
CA GLY A 405 -69.38 -39.79 -43.55
C GLY A 405 -68.60 -40.88 -42.79
N ILE A 406 -68.34 -40.66 -41.51
CA ILE A 406 -67.72 -41.64 -40.60
C ILE A 406 -68.66 -41.81 -39.40
N PRO A 407 -69.10 -43.04 -39.05
CA PRO A 407 -69.91 -43.28 -37.86
C PRO A 407 -69.23 -42.79 -36.58
N ASP A 408 -69.99 -42.24 -35.62
CA ASP A 408 -69.44 -41.64 -34.39
C ASP A 408 -68.51 -42.56 -33.59
N HIS A 409 -68.78 -43.86 -33.58
CA HIS A 409 -67.96 -44.84 -32.87
C HIS A 409 -66.60 -45.12 -33.54
N GLU A 410 -66.44 -44.77 -34.82
CA GLU A 410 -65.19 -44.94 -35.56
C GLU A 410 -64.33 -43.68 -35.58
N LYS A 411 -64.90 -42.49 -35.35
CA LYS A 411 -64.19 -41.20 -35.39
C LYS A 411 -62.91 -41.16 -34.54
N PRO A 412 -62.84 -41.75 -33.32
CA PRO A 412 -61.59 -41.80 -32.56
C PRO A 412 -60.57 -42.81 -33.10
N LEU A 413 -61.05 -43.87 -33.76
CA LEU A 413 -60.23 -45.01 -34.19
C LEU A 413 -59.51 -44.76 -35.51
N VAL A 414 -60.05 -43.91 -36.38
CA VAL A 414 -59.48 -43.57 -37.69
C VAL A 414 -58.20 -42.72 -37.62
N PHE A 415 -57.85 -42.21 -36.44
CA PHE A 415 -56.54 -41.57 -36.20
C PHE A 415 -55.43 -42.58 -35.87
N GLY A 416 -55.77 -43.86 -35.67
CA GLY A 416 -54.79 -44.92 -35.46
C GLY A 416 -54.04 -45.27 -36.76
N ARG A 417 -52.75 -45.60 -36.65
CA ARG A 417 -51.92 -46.03 -37.79
C ARG A 417 -52.56 -47.25 -38.47
N PHE A 418 -52.67 -47.19 -39.80
CA PHE A 418 -53.21 -48.27 -40.65
C PHE A 418 -54.67 -48.64 -40.42
N ARG A 419 -55.45 -47.80 -39.73
CA ARG A 419 -56.88 -48.04 -39.49
C ARG A 419 -57.73 -47.40 -40.58
N ARG A 420 -58.70 -48.16 -41.12
CA ARG A 420 -59.71 -47.69 -42.08
C ARG A 420 -61.09 -47.88 -41.47
N GLY A 421 -62.00 -46.92 -41.68
CA GLY A 421 -63.39 -47.05 -41.26
C GLY A 421 -64.19 -48.05 -42.11
N GLU A 422 -65.32 -48.54 -41.61
CA GLU A 422 -66.11 -49.62 -42.25
C GLU A 422 -66.63 -49.24 -43.63
N ALA A 423 -67.03 -47.97 -43.84
CA ALA A 423 -67.42 -47.46 -45.15
C ALA A 423 -66.23 -47.40 -46.13
N GLY A 424 -65.02 -47.15 -45.62
CA GLY A 424 -63.79 -47.11 -46.41
C GLY A 424 -63.25 -48.50 -46.79
N ALA A 425 -63.67 -49.56 -46.07
CA ALA A 425 -63.34 -50.95 -46.40
C ALA A 425 -64.15 -51.50 -47.60
N ARG A 426 -65.33 -50.92 -47.90
CA ARG A 426 -66.18 -51.33 -49.05
C ARG A 426 -65.82 -50.66 -50.38
N ILE A 427 -64.99 -49.61 -50.36
CA ILE A 427 -64.56 -48.87 -51.57
C ILE A 427 -63.22 -49.46 -52.03
N ASP A 428 -63.24 -50.17 -53.16
CA ASP A 428 -62.11 -50.95 -53.72
C ASP A 428 -61.06 -50.09 -54.45
N ARG A 429 -60.98 -48.79 -54.13
CA ARG A 429 -59.91 -47.88 -54.59
C ARG A 429 -58.92 -47.77 -53.43
N GLY A 430 -57.74 -48.39 -53.50
CA GLY A 430 -56.80 -48.65 -52.39
C GLY A 430 -56.22 -47.44 -51.62
N GLY A 431 -55.94 -47.61 -50.31
CA GLY A 431 -55.41 -46.57 -49.40
C GLY A 431 -54.82 -47.09 -48.09
N SER A 432 -53.84 -46.37 -47.54
CA SER A 432 -52.94 -46.84 -46.48
C SER A 432 -53.44 -46.70 -45.03
N GLY A 433 -54.50 -45.94 -44.77
CA GLY A 433 -54.97 -45.68 -43.40
C GLY A 433 -53.99 -44.86 -42.53
N LEU A 434 -52.98 -44.22 -43.14
CA LEU A 434 -51.98 -43.39 -42.46
C LEU A 434 -52.26 -41.89 -42.54
N GLY A 435 -53.06 -41.44 -43.51
CA GLY A 435 -53.25 -40.01 -43.79
C GLY A 435 -53.75 -39.22 -42.58
N LEU A 436 -54.84 -39.68 -41.94
CA LEU A 436 -55.40 -39.00 -40.75
C LEU A 436 -54.49 -39.14 -39.51
N ALA A 437 -53.72 -40.22 -39.39
CA ALA A 437 -52.73 -40.38 -38.32
C ALA A 437 -51.58 -39.37 -38.44
N ILE A 438 -51.16 -39.05 -39.67
CA ILE A 438 -50.18 -37.99 -39.95
C ILE A 438 -50.76 -36.62 -39.56
N VAL A 439 -52.00 -36.32 -39.97
CA VAL A 439 -52.66 -35.05 -39.63
C VAL A 439 -52.81 -34.89 -38.11
N ALA A 440 -53.18 -35.96 -37.39
CA ALA A 440 -53.26 -35.96 -35.93
C ALA A 440 -51.90 -35.70 -35.26
N ARG A 441 -50.82 -36.35 -35.72
CA ARG A 441 -49.45 -36.10 -35.22
C ARG A 441 -48.99 -34.67 -35.48
N VAL A 442 -49.31 -34.10 -36.65
CA VAL A 442 -48.98 -32.71 -36.97
C VAL A 442 -49.72 -31.75 -36.04
N ALA A 443 -51.00 -32.02 -35.75
CA ALA A 443 -51.77 -31.23 -34.79
C ALA A 443 -51.20 -31.33 -33.37
N GLU A 444 -50.94 -32.54 -32.87
CA GLU A 444 -50.38 -32.78 -31.53
C GLU A 444 -49.02 -32.09 -31.35
N ALA A 445 -48.10 -32.25 -32.31
CA ALA A 445 -46.77 -31.66 -32.25
C ALA A 445 -46.79 -30.12 -32.19
N HIS A 446 -47.81 -29.50 -32.78
CA HIS A 446 -47.98 -28.04 -32.80
C HIS A 446 -49.06 -27.55 -31.83
N ARG A 447 -49.41 -28.36 -30.81
CA ARG A 447 -50.38 -28.01 -29.75
C ARG A 447 -51.78 -27.64 -30.27
N GLY A 448 -52.15 -28.21 -31.41
CA GLY A 448 -53.47 -28.09 -32.02
C GLY A 448 -54.34 -29.33 -31.86
N ALA A 449 -55.46 -29.37 -32.58
CA ALA A 449 -56.41 -30.49 -32.54
C ALA A 449 -57.03 -30.77 -33.91
N VAL A 450 -57.35 -32.04 -34.18
CA VAL A 450 -58.13 -32.46 -35.35
C VAL A 450 -59.52 -32.91 -34.89
N LEU A 451 -60.57 -32.42 -35.55
CA LEU A 451 -61.97 -32.73 -35.21
C LEU A 451 -62.72 -33.21 -36.45
N LEU A 452 -63.45 -34.31 -36.31
CA LEU A 452 -64.32 -34.88 -37.34
C LEU A 452 -65.77 -34.51 -37.00
N ARG A 453 -66.46 -33.84 -37.93
CA ARG A 453 -67.87 -33.43 -37.79
C ARG A 453 -68.69 -33.94 -38.97
N ASP A 454 -69.93 -34.30 -38.73
CA ASP A 454 -70.84 -34.66 -39.81
C ASP A 454 -71.40 -33.39 -40.47
N ARG A 455 -71.64 -33.48 -41.78
CA ARG A 455 -72.16 -32.36 -42.57
C ARG A 455 -73.67 -32.46 -42.72
N GLU A 456 -74.39 -31.35 -42.53
CA GLU A 456 -75.84 -31.28 -42.82
C GLU A 456 -76.09 -31.56 -44.31
N GLY A 457 -76.96 -32.54 -44.59
CA GLY A 457 -77.22 -33.03 -45.95
C GLY A 457 -76.30 -34.17 -46.43
N GLY A 458 -75.45 -34.72 -45.56
CA GLY A 458 -74.55 -35.84 -45.85
C GLY A 458 -73.12 -35.40 -46.19
N GLY A 459 -72.12 -36.17 -45.72
CA GLY A 459 -70.69 -35.87 -45.87
C GLY A 459 -69.92 -35.77 -44.55
N LEU A 460 -68.59 -35.61 -44.66
CA LEU A 460 -67.68 -35.40 -43.53
C LEU A 460 -67.02 -34.01 -43.61
N ALA A 461 -66.83 -33.37 -42.45
CA ALA A 461 -66.06 -32.15 -42.28
C ALA A 461 -64.88 -32.42 -41.32
N VAL A 462 -63.65 -32.32 -41.83
CA VAL A 462 -62.43 -32.49 -41.04
C VAL A 462 -61.83 -31.12 -40.74
N HIS A 463 -61.71 -30.79 -39.46
CA HIS A 463 -61.20 -29.51 -38.96
C HIS A 463 -59.83 -29.69 -38.32
N LEU A 464 -58.79 -29.01 -38.83
CA LEU A 464 -57.46 -28.93 -38.25
C LEU A 464 -57.27 -27.56 -37.60
N ARG A 465 -57.19 -27.50 -36.27
CA ARG A 465 -57.04 -26.26 -35.48
C ARG A 465 -55.63 -26.14 -34.90
N LEU A 466 -54.95 -25.03 -35.16
CA LEU A 466 -53.57 -24.78 -34.69
C LEU A 466 -53.46 -23.41 -33.97
N PRO A 467 -52.74 -23.30 -32.84
CA PRO A 467 -52.62 -22.07 -32.04
C PRO A 467 -51.69 -21.02 -32.67
N ALA A 468 -51.94 -19.74 -32.41
CA ALA A 468 -51.24 -18.61 -33.05
C ALA A 468 -50.30 -17.76 -32.14
N GLU A 469 -50.22 -17.98 -30.81
CA GLU A 469 -49.33 -17.22 -29.86
C GLU A 469 -48.81 -18.07 -28.67
N ALA A 470 -47.56 -17.86 -28.17
CA ALA A 470 -46.94 -18.59 -27.04
C ALA A 470 -46.16 -17.69 -26.03
N ALA A 471 -46.16 -18.02 -24.71
CA ALA A 471 -45.56 -17.23 -23.60
C ALA A 471 -44.51 -18.00 -22.73
N PRO A 472 -43.51 -17.36 -22.04
CA PRO A 472 -42.39 -18.05 -21.36
C PRO A 472 -42.36 -18.00 -19.79
N ALA A 473 -41.55 -18.88 -19.16
CA ALA A 473 -41.44 -19.14 -17.70
C ALA A 473 -40.01 -18.97 -17.10
N SER A 474 -39.90 -18.79 -15.76
CA SER A 474 -38.73 -18.37 -14.94
C SER A 474 -38.18 -19.41 -13.90
N GLN A 475 -36.93 -19.28 -13.42
CA GLN A 475 -36.20 -20.12 -12.42
C GLN A 475 -36.15 -19.55 -10.96
N PRO A 476 -35.80 -20.35 -9.91
CA PRO A 476 -35.63 -19.90 -8.50
C PRO A 476 -34.18 -19.95 -7.90
N PRO A 477 -33.93 -19.38 -6.68
CA PRO A 477 -32.60 -18.97 -6.14
C PRO A 477 -32.09 -19.72 -4.87
N ALA A 478 -30.89 -19.35 -4.36
CA ALA A 478 -30.19 -19.89 -3.17
C ALA A 478 -30.05 -18.88 -1.98
N PRO A 479 -29.79 -19.32 -0.72
CA PRO A 479 -29.46 -18.45 0.45
C PRO A 479 -28.02 -18.68 0.98
N ASP A 480 -27.53 -18.11 2.09
CA ASP A 480 -27.40 -16.76 2.70
C ASP A 480 -26.57 -16.98 3.99
N ARG A 481 -25.69 -16.05 4.41
CA ARG A 481 -24.86 -16.17 5.64
C ARG A 481 -24.76 -14.82 6.35
N ARG A 482 -25.09 -14.77 7.65
CA ARG A 482 -24.89 -13.59 8.51
C ARG A 482 -24.16 -13.93 9.81
N ASN A 483 -23.11 -13.12 10.04
CA ASN A 483 -22.70 -12.36 11.22
C ASN A 483 -22.66 -13.03 12.60
N VAL A 484 -21.62 -12.70 13.38
CA VAL A 484 -21.77 -11.83 14.58
C VAL A 484 -20.39 -11.30 14.99
N LEU A 485 -20.33 -9.99 15.24
CA LEU A 485 -19.27 -9.22 15.88
C LEU A 485 -19.95 -8.44 17.02
N ALA A 486 -19.41 -8.49 18.24
CA ALA A 486 -19.51 -7.42 19.26
C ALA A 486 -19.05 -7.94 20.64
N LEU A 487 -17.98 -7.38 21.19
CA LEU A 487 -17.88 -7.10 22.63
C LEU A 487 -16.80 -6.04 22.90
N LEU A 488 -17.25 -4.82 23.17
CA LEU A 488 -16.49 -3.68 23.68
C LEU A 488 -17.48 -2.91 24.55
N THR A 489 -17.25 -2.82 25.87
CA THR A 489 -17.58 -1.69 26.78
C THR A 489 -17.61 -2.15 28.24
N LEU A 490 -16.71 -1.60 29.05
CA LEU A 490 -16.78 -1.23 30.48
C LEU A 490 -15.32 -1.07 30.93
N LEU A 491 -14.82 0.02 31.52
CA LEU A 491 -15.29 0.71 32.72
C LEU A 491 -14.43 1.98 32.88
N THR A 492 -15.06 3.15 32.95
CA THR A 492 -14.45 4.40 33.44
C THR A 492 -15.46 5.06 34.36
N VAL A 493 -15.03 5.41 35.59
CA VAL A 493 -15.50 6.48 36.50
C VAL A 493 -15.13 6.09 37.94
N PHE A 494 -14.15 6.78 38.52
CA PHE A 494 -14.31 7.35 39.86
C PHE A 494 -13.39 8.56 40.02
N ALA A 495 -13.97 9.66 40.50
CA ALA A 495 -13.40 10.99 40.44
C ALA A 495 -13.08 11.52 41.86
N SER A 496 -12.07 12.38 41.89
CA SER A 496 -11.95 13.61 42.70
C SER A 496 -12.18 13.58 44.22
N ALA A 497 -11.10 13.80 44.96
CA ALA A 497 -11.06 14.72 46.12
C ALA A 497 -9.58 15.01 46.47
N PHE A 498 -9.13 16.26 46.33
CA PHE A 498 -8.26 17.01 47.27
C PHE A 498 -7.74 18.30 46.60
N SER A 499 -8.01 19.43 47.24
CA SER A 499 -7.48 20.79 47.00
C SER A 499 -6.99 21.29 48.37
N ALA A 500 -5.95 22.11 48.55
CA ALA A 500 -5.12 22.93 47.65
C ALA A 500 -3.78 23.28 48.36
N PRO A 501 -2.76 23.80 47.65
CA PRO A 501 -1.62 24.49 48.25
C PRO A 501 -1.65 26.02 48.03
N ARG A 502 -0.94 26.78 48.89
CA ARG A 502 -0.51 28.18 48.70
C ARG A 502 0.75 28.47 49.54
N PRO A 503 1.60 29.45 49.18
CA PRO A 503 1.89 30.01 47.85
C PRO A 503 3.39 29.91 47.49
N ALA A 504 3.66 29.84 46.19
CA ALA A 504 4.95 30.15 45.57
C ALA A 504 4.99 31.63 45.17
N GLU A 505 6.19 32.22 45.09
CA GLU A 505 6.40 33.59 44.62
C GLU A 505 5.89 33.79 43.17
N ALA A 506 5.12 34.85 42.99
CA ALA A 506 4.64 35.48 41.75
C ALA A 506 4.51 34.59 40.48
N ALA A 507 3.50 33.71 40.46
CA ALA A 507 2.99 33.19 39.18
C ALA A 507 2.36 34.33 38.36
N ALA A 508 2.77 34.48 37.10
CA ALA A 508 2.16 35.40 36.15
C ALA A 508 1.03 34.68 35.39
N ASP A 509 -0.20 35.14 35.62
CA ASP A 509 -1.39 34.57 34.98
C ASP A 509 -1.72 35.28 33.65
N PHE A 510 -1.76 34.51 32.57
CA PHE A 510 -2.19 34.94 31.24
C PHE A 510 -3.56 34.34 30.91
N PRO A 511 -4.67 35.07 31.14
CA PRO A 511 -6.01 34.53 30.92
C PRO A 511 -6.25 34.22 29.44
N ALA A 512 -7.06 33.20 29.15
CA ALA A 512 -7.49 32.88 27.79
C ALA A 512 -8.16 34.09 27.12
N ARG A 513 -7.98 34.22 25.80
CA ARG A 513 -8.58 35.31 25.00
C ARG A 513 -10.09 35.12 24.84
N GLU A 514 -10.53 33.87 24.73
CA GLU A 514 -11.94 33.48 24.69
C GLU A 514 -12.38 32.92 26.05
N LYS A 515 -13.61 33.22 26.45
CA LYS A 515 -14.20 32.76 27.72
C LYS A 515 -15.38 31.82 27.46
N PRO A 516 -15.53 30.72 28.23
CA PRO A 516 -14.61 30.25 29.29
C PRO A 516 -13.31 29.65 28.72
N ALA A 517 -12.24 29.68 29.51
CA ALA A 517 -11.01 28.98 29.16
C ALA A 517 -11.28 27.47 29.07
N ALA A 518 -10.83 26.82 27.99
CA ALA A 518 -11.00 25.39 27.81
C ALA A 518 -10.01 24.60 28.69
N ALA A 519 -8.80 25.13 28.88
CA ALA A 519 -7.74 24.52 29.67
C ALA A 519 -6.70 25.59 30.10
N THR A 520 -5.85 25.23 31.07
CA THR A 520 -4.71 26.06 31.51
C THR A 520 -3.42 25.29 31.32
N LEU A 521 -2.47 25.86 30.58
CA LEU A 521 -1.10 25.36 30.43
C LEU A 521 -0.23 25.93 31.56
N HIS A 522 0.32 25.05 32.38
CA HIS A 522 1.23 25.40 33.48
C HIS A 522 2.68 25.28 33.01
N ILE A 523 3.38 26.41 32.96
CA ILE A 523 4.77 26.49 32.53
C ILE A 523 5.63 26.90 33.73
N LEU A 524 6.61 26.07 34.09
CA LEU A 524 7.66 26.41 35.05
C LEU A 524 8.91 26.82 34.28
N GLY A 525 9.52 27.97 34.59
CA GLY A 525 10.76 28.30 33.91
C GLY A 525 11.62 29.37 34.51
N ALA A 526 12.79 29.55 33.89
CA ALA A 526 13.83 30.50 34.31
C ALA A 526 14.06 31.64 33.30
N THR A 527 13.03 31.99 32.54
CA THR A 527 13.07 33.08 31.58
C THR A 527 12.30 34.25 32.13
N ASP A 528 12.86 35.45 32.05
CA ASP A 528 12.17 36.65 32.49
C ASP A 528 10.77 36.76 31.86
N THR A 529 9.77 36.95 32.72
CA THR A 529 8.36 37.02 32.35
C THR A 529 8.13 38.11 31.31
N GLY A 530 8.86 39.24 31.36
CA GLY A 530 8.77 40.31 30.39
C GLY A 530 9.06 39.82 28.98
N LEU A 531 10.21 39.18 28.77
CA LEU A 531 10.61 38.63 27.47
C LEU A 531 9.72 37.46 27.04
N PHE A 532 9.44 36.52 27.95
CA PHE A 532 8.70 35.30 27.63
C PHE A 532 7.22 35.56 27.34
N SER A 533 6.65 36.63 27.91
CA SER A 533 5.26 37.03 27.67
C SER A 533 4.93 37.27 26.20
N HIS A 534 5.90 37.71 25.39
CA HIS A 534 5.70 37.90 23.95
C HIS A 534 5.38 36.58 23.25
N LEU A 535 6.09 35.50 23.61
CA LEU A 535 5.85 34.17 23.08
C LEU A 535 4.52 33.60 23.58
N ILE A 536 4.21 33.76 24.87
CA ILE A 536 2.94 33.32 25.46
C ILE A 536 1.75 34.00 24.77
N ARG A 537 1.79 35.34 24.60
CA ARG A 537 0.69 36.09 23.95
C ARG A 537 0.52 35.71 22.49
N ALA A 538 1.61 35.40 21.79
CA ALA A 538 1.56 34.93 20.41
C ALA A 538 0.98 33.51 20.32
N PHE A 539 1.33 32.62 21.26
CA PHE A 539 0.71 31.30 21.40
C PHE A 539 -0.80 31.41 21.64
N GLN A 540 -1.23 32.27 22.57
CA GLN A 540 -2.66 32.51 22.82
C GLN A 540 -3.40 33.15 21.64
N ALA A 541 -2.70 33.82 20.72
CA ALA A 541 -3.31 34.31 19.49
C ALA A 541 -3.65 33.16 18.52
N ALA A 542 -2.83 32.11 18.49
CA ALA A 542 -3.10 30.88 17.75
C ALA A 542 -4.06 29.94 18.50
N HIS A 543 -4.09 30.01 19.83
CA HIS A 543 -4.88 29.16 20.71
C HIS A 543 -5.71 30.00 21.69
N PRO A 544 -6.81 30.64 21.23
CA PRO A 544 -7.51 31.66 21.99
C PRO A 544 -8.23 31.13 23.25
N THR A 545 -8.52 29.84 23.33
CA THR A 545 -9.22 29.21 24.46
C THR A 545 -8.29 28.76 25.58
N ILE A 546 -6.97 28.86 25.41
CA ILE A 546 -5.98 28.33 26.36
C ILE A 546 -5.47 29.46 27.26
N ALA A 547 -5.61 29.28 28.58
CA ALA A 547 -4.94 30.11 29.57
C ALA A 547 -3.52 29.60 29.81
N VAL A 548 -2.60 30.48 30.20
CA VAL A 548 -1.22 30.09 30.54
C VAL A 548 -0.89 30.63 31.93
N ALA A 549 -0.41 29.77 32.81
CA ALA A 549 0.13 30.14 34.11
C ALA A 549 1.64 29.95 34.07
N TYR A 550 2.40 31.04 34.18
CA TYR A 550 3.87 31.02 34.14
C TYR A 550 4.45 31.23 35.55
N GLU A 551 5.16 30.22 36.07
CA GLU A 551 5.94 30.34 37.31
C GLU A 551 7.40 30.59 36.95
N GLU A 552 7.87 31.82 37.18
CA GLU A 552 9.27 32.20 36.97
C GLU A 552 10.11 31.89 38.23
N ASN A 553 11.24 31.21 38.06
CA ASN A 553 12.16 30.88 39.14
C ASN A 553 13.61 30.76 38.64
N GLU A 554 14.60 30.75 39.54
CA GLU A 554 16.00 30.53 39.15
C GLU A 554 16.18 29.12 38.55
N SER A 555 17.08 28.97 37.56
CA SER A 555 17.25 27.71 36.82
C SER A 555 17.55 26.50 37.71
N ARG A 556 18.22 26.71 38.85
CA ARG A 556 18.52 25.66 39.84
C ARG A 556 17.29 25.27 40.64
N ALA A 557 16.48 26.23 41.06
CA ALA A 557 15.23 25.97 41.76
C ALA A 557 14.22 25.23 40.87
N VAL A 558 14.17 25.55 39.57
CA VAL A 558 13.38 24.79 38.57
C VAL A 558 13.80 23.31 38.55
N TYR A 559 15.10 23.03 38.54
CA TYR A 559 15.62 21.65 38.59
C TYR A 559 15.27 20.96 39.91
N ASP A 560 15.55 21.59 41.05
CA ASP A 560 15.31 21.01 42.38
C ASP A 560 13.81 20.75 42.63
N GLN A 561 12.91 21.57 42.06
CA GLN A 561 11.46 21.37 42.12
C GLN A 561 11.01 20.09 41.41
N LEU A 562 11.57 19.80 40.23
CA LEU A 562 11.22 18.59 39.47
C LEU A 562 11.80 17.31 40.10
N VAL A 563 13.01 17.38 40.65
CA VAL A 563 13.65 16.22 41.27
C VAL A 563 13.02 15.87 42.63
N SER A 564 12.58 16.87 43.40
CA SER A 564 12.06 16.65 44.74
C SER A 564 10.63 16.08 44.78
N ALA A 565 9.86 16.17 43.68
CA ALA A 565 8.45 15.77 43.57
C ALA A 565 7.53 16.34 44.68
N GLN A 566 7.93 17.44 45.33
CA GLN A 566 7.17 18.04 46.45
C GLN A 566 6.01 18.93 45.98
N ARG A 567 5.97 19.27 44.70
CA ARG A 567 4.94 20.12 44.08
C ARG A 567 4.31 19.39 42.90
N ALA A 568 3.11 19.81 42.52
CA ALA A 568 2.47 19.33 41.30
C ALA A 568 3.38 19.62 40.09
N ALA A 569 3.53 18.63 39.22
CA ALA A 569 4.34 18.76 38.03
C ALA A 569 3.75 19.82 37.08
N PRO A 570 4.60 20.70 36.50
CA PRO A 570 4.17 21.59 35.44
C PRO A 570 3.91 20.79 34.16
N ASP A 571 3.16 21.36 33.22
CA ASP A 571 2.97 20.76 31.90
C ASP A 571 4.21 20.92 31.03
N LEU A 572 4.90 22.06 31.15
CA LEU A 572 6.08 22.42 30.36
C LEU A 572 7.15 23.05 31.24
N VAL A 573 8.41 22.75 30.95
CA VAL A 573 9.57 23.35 31.62
C VAL A 573 10.41 24.13 30.61
N VAL A 574 10.80 25.35 30.98
CA VAL A 574 11.63 26.24 30.16
C VAL A 574 12.83 26.74 30.93
N SER A 575 14.06 26.46 30.47
CA SER A 575 15.25 26.88 31.21
C SER A 575 16.41 27.26 30.29
N SER A 576 17.26 28.17 30.75
CA SER A 576 18.53 28.54 30.12
C SER A 576 19.71 27.67 30.59
N ALA A 577 19.55 26.89 31.67
CA ALA A 577 20.60 26.02 32.19
C ALA A 577 20.59 24.64 31.49
N SER A 578 21.19 24.60 30.30
CA SER A 578 21.26 23.42 29.41
C SER A 578 21.72 22.14 30.11
N ASP A 579 22.69 22.26 31.01
CA ASP A 579 23.27 21.15 31.78
C ASP A 579 22.25 20.51 32.73
N LEU A 580 21.52 21.32 33.50
CA LEU A 580 20.46 20.85 34.40
C LEU A 580 19.31 20.19 33.63
N GLN A 581 19.00 20.69 32.43
CA GLN A 581 17.93 20.17 31.59
C GLN A 581 18.32 18.80 30.98
N VAL A 582 19.56 18.68 30.50
CA VAL A 582 20.15 17.38 30.13
C VAL A 582 20.16 16.42 31.31
N LYS A 583 20.41 16.90 32.54
CA LYS A 583 20.38 16.06 33.73
C LYS A 583 18.98 15.49 34.01
N LEU A 584 17.93 16.29 33.92
CA LEU A 584 16.53 15.82 34.06
C LEU A 584 16.20 14.72 33.04
N VAL A 585 16.60 14.94 31.78
CA VAL A 585 16.44 13.94 30.71
C VAL A 585 17.20 12.66 31.04
N ASN A 586 18.45 12.78 31.51
CA ASN A 586 19.27 11.63 31.88
C ASN A 586 18.73 10.87 33.10
N GLU A 587 18.04 11.54 34.01
CA GLU A 587 17.38 10.95 35.18
C GLU A 587 16.03 10.29 34.82
N GLY A 588 15.57 10.41 33.58
CA GLY A 588 14.31 9.81 33.12
C GLY A 588 13.06 10.54 33.61
N LEU A 589 13.19 11.82 33.96
CA LEU A 589 12.07 12.66 34.45
C LEU A 589 11.33 13.39 33.32
N VAL A 590 11.64 13.05 32.07
CA VAL A 590 11.20 13.78 30.87
C VAL A 590 10.65 12.81 29.85
N ARG A 591 9.48 13.15 29.30
CA ARG A 591 8.82 12.37 28.25
C ARG A 591 9.42 12.64 26.87
N PRO A 592 9.57 11.62 26.01
CA PRO A 592 9.92 11.84 24.60
C PRO A 592 8.74 12.42 23.81
N PHE A 593 9.04 13.39 22.95
CA PHE A 593 8.13 14.03 22.00
C PHE A 593 8.83 14.23 20.64
N ALA A 594 8.14 14.05 19.52
CA ALA A 594 8.73 14.24 18.19
C ALA A 594 8.04 15.40 17.47
N PRO A 595 8.52 16.65 17.62
CA PRO A 595 7.90 17.79 16.95
C PRO A 595 7.99 17.66 15.43
N THR A 596 7.02 18.23 14.72
CA THR A 596 6.90 18.19 13.25
C THR A 596 8.17 18.72 12.57
N ARG A 597 8.83 19.71 13.18
CA ARG A 597 10.09 20.31 12.70
C ARG A 597 11.35 19.78 13.39
N LEU A 598 11.33 18.58 13.98
CA LEU A 598 12.48 18.00 14.68
C LEU A 598 13.77 17.98 13.82
N ALA A 599 13.66 17.73 12.51
CA ALA A 599 14.80 17.70 11.59
C ALA A 599 15.38 19.09 11.27
N ALA A 600 14.63 20.17 11.53
CA ALA A 600 15.10 21.54 11.31
C ALA A 600 15.88 22.08 12.52
N ILE A 601 15.70 21.49 13.71
CA ILE A 601 16.44 21.87 14.92
C ILE A 601 17.90 21.43 14.74
N PRO A 602 18.89 22.34 14.91
CA PRO A 602 20.29 21.96 14.85
C PRO A 602 20.64 20.81 15.81
N ASP A 603 21.53 19.91 15.41
CA ASP A 603 21.87 18.72 16.20
C ASP A 603 22.47 19.05 17.58
N TRP A 604 23.07 20.22 17.74
CA TRP A 604 23.57 20.68 19.04
C TRP A 604 22.46 21.12 19.99
N ALA A 605 21.29 21.48 19.47
CA ALA A 605 20.15 22.03 20.21
C ALA A 605 19.01 21.00 20.37
N ARG A 606 19.27 19.70 20.21
CA ARG A 606 18.28 18.64 20.47
C ARG A 606 18.95 17.41 21.06
N TRP A 607 18.28 16.75 21.99
CA TRP A 607 18.77 15.48 22.53
C TRP A 607 17.63 14.52 22.86
N ARG A 608 17.78 13.26 22.40
CA ARG A 608 16.87 12.11 22.62
C ARG A 608 15.39 12.32 22.24
N SER A 609 15.06 13.40 21.53
CA SER A 609 13.67 13.84 21.36
C SER A 609 12.96 14.03 22.71
N GLU A 610 13.69 14.44 23.73
CA GLU A 610 13.18 14.70 25.09
C GLU A 610 13.44 16.16 25.49
N VAL A 611 14.49 16.79 24.95
CA VAL A 611 14.82 18.21 25.16
C VAL A 611 15.11 18.92 23.84
N PHE A 612 14.52 20.11 23.69
CA PHE A 612 14.58 20.89 22.45
C PHE A 612 14.97 22.33 22.73
N GLY A 613 15.98 22.80 22.01
CA GLY A 613 16.38 24.19 21.98
C GLY A 613 15.46 24.95 21.05
N PHE A 614 15.12 26.17 21.42
CA PHE A 614 14.28 27.03 20.57
C PHE A 614 14.88 28.43 20.35
N THR A 615 15.94 28.78 21.06
CA THR A 615 16.60 30.10 20.99
C THR A 615 18.06 30.01 20.53
N PHE A 616 18.61 31.13 20.07
CA PHE A 616 20.03 31.30 19.77
C PHE A 616 20.57 32.49 20.58
N GLU A 617 21.20 32.22 21.72
CA GLU A 617 21.59 33.24 22.69
C GLU A 617 23.11 33.27 22.91
N PRO A 618 23.81 34.34 22.46
CA PRO A 618 25.25 34.48 22.68
C PRO A 618 25.55 35.00 24.10
N ALA A 619 26.69 34.62 24.66
CA ALA A 619 27.30 35.30 25.80
C ALA A 619 28.15 36.48 25.29
N VAL A 620 27.79 37.70 25.68
CA VAL A 620 28.35 38.94 25.13
C VAL A 620 29.03 39.79 26.20
N ILE A 621 29.89 40.70 25.73
CA ILE A 621 30.41 41.80 26.54
C ILE A 621 29.49 43.01 26.31
N VAL A 622 29.09 43.68 27.38
CA VAL A 622 28.23 44.87 27.32
C VAL A 622 28.94 46.02 28.00
N TYR A 623 28.89 47.22 27.45
CA TYR A 623 29.50 48.41 28.06
C TYR A 623 28.54 49.59 28.05
N ASN A 624 28.73 50.54 28.96
CA ASN A 624 27.98 51.79 28.94
C ASN A 624 28.63 52.76 27.94
N THR A 625 27.85 53.21 26.95
CA THR A 625 28.35 54.07 25.85
C THR A 625 28.75 55.47 26.29
N ASN A 626 28.30 55.91 27.46
CA ASN A 626 28.70 57.20 28.06
C ASN A 626 30.02 57.11 28.83
N LEU A 627 30.47 55.90 29.18
CA LEU A 627 31.66 55.66 30.03
C LEU A 627 32.84 55.03 29.28
N VAL A 628 32.54 54.25 28.24
CA VAL A 628 33.51 53.57 27.38
C VAL A 628 33.15 53.87 25.93
N LYS A 629 34.11 54.38 25.16
CA LYS A 629 33.92 54.66 23.73
C LYS A 629 33.91 53.36 22.93
N PRO A 630 33.24 53.32 21.76
CA PRO A 630 33.23 52.12 20.92
C PRO A 630 34.62 51.63 20.51
N GLU A 631 35.58 52.54 20.28
CA GLU A 631 36.96 52.17 19.94
C GLU A 631 37.77 51.61 21.13
N GLU A 632 37.32 51.88 22.36
CA GLU A 632 37.94 51.41 23.60
C GLU A 632 37.32 50.09 24.10
N ALA A 633 36.18 49.68 23.54
CA ALA A 633 35.48 48.48 23.95
C ALA A 633 36.28 47.22 23.52
N PRO A 634 36.61 46.31 24.45
CA PRO A 634 37.39 45.13 24.13
C PRO A 634 36.59 44.20 23.22
N ARG A 635 37.19 43.80 22.11
CA ARG A 635 36.61 42.92 21.10
C ARG A 635 36.89 41.45 21.37
N THR A 636 37.89 41.13 22.20
CA THR A 636 38.24 39.76 22.57
C THR A 636 38.32 39.59 24.09
N HIS A 637 38.27 38.34 24.57
CA HIS A 637 38.43 38.01 25.99
C HIS A 637 39.81 38.43 26.52
N LEU A 638 40.84 38.31 25.68
CA LEU A 638 42.20 38.72 26.01
C LEU A 638 42.31 40.25 26.14
N GLU A 639 41.75 41.00 25.18
CA GLU A 639 41.71 42.46 25.25
C GLU A 639 40.98 42.96 26.50
N LEU A 640 39.90 42.27 26.90
CA LEU A 640 39.21 42.58 28.15
C LEU A 640 40.13 42.38 29.36
N ALA A 641 40.82 41.25 29.44
CA ALA A 641 41.77 41.00 30.54
C ALA A 641 42.87 42.08 30.57
N GLU A 642 43.45 42.41 29.42
CA GLU A 642 44.51 43.42 29.29
C GLU A 642 44.03 44.83 29.65
N LEU A 643 42.80 45.19 29.25
CA LEU A 643 42.20 46.48 29.60
C LEU A 643 42.06 46.63 31.12
N LEU A 644 41.58 45.58 31.79
CA LEU A 644 41.42 45.57 33.25
C LEU A 644 42.76 45.55 34.00
N GLU A 645 43.78 44.91 33.42
CA GLU A 645 45.14 44.91 33.96
C GLU A 645 45.85 46.26 33.79
N ARG A 646 45.64 46.94 32.64
CA ARG A 646 46.26 48.21 32.30
C ARG A 646 45.64 49.39 33.03
N GLU A 647 44.31 49.39 33.21
CA GLU A 647 43.54 50.50 33.79
C GLU A 647 42.73 50.09 35.05
N PRO A 648 43.35 49.43 36.05
CA PRO A 648 42.61 48.84 37.17
C PRO A 648 41.83 49.88 38.00
N GLN A 649 42.35 51.11 38.12
CA GLN A 649 41.69 52.18 38.88
C GLN A 649 40.42 52.71 38.19
N ARG A 650 40.39 52.74 36.85
CA ARG A 650 39.22 53.19 36.07
C ARG A 650 38.04 52.22 36.24
N PHE A 651 38.35 50.93 36.33
CA PHE A 651 37.38 49.85 36.34
C PHE A 651 37.15 49.22 37.73
N LEU A 652 37.81 49.75 38.78
CA LEU A 652 37.69 49.25 40.15
C LEU A 652 36.23 49.27 40.64
N GLY A 653 35.63 48.11 40.87
CA GLY A 653 34.23 47.96 41.29
C GLY A 653 33.21 48.28 40.19
N ARG A 654 33.64 48.50 38.94
CA ARG A 654 32.79 48.94 37.82
C ARG A 654 32.61 47.90 36.71
N VAL A 655 33.04 46.67 36.94
CA VAL A 655 32.81 45.55 36.02
C VAL A 655 31.85 44.58 36.68
N GLY A 656 30.86 44.07 35.95
CA GLY A 656 29.91 43.07 36.43
C GLY A 656 30.07 41.73 35.74
N THR A 657 29.85 40.64 36.46
CA THR A 657 29.66 39.29 35.89
C THR A 657 28.78 38.45 36.80
N TYR A 658 28.50 37.21 36.39
CA TYR A 658 27.72 36.28 37.20
C TYR A 658 28.45 35.82 38.46
N ASP A 659 27.70 35.73 39.55
CA ASP A 659 28.01 34.85 40.66
C ASP A 659 27.78 33.40 40.20
N VAL A 660 28.85 32.74 39.78
CA VAL A 660 28.83 31.36 39.28
C VAL A 660 28.44 30.33 40.35
N ALA A 661 28.45 30.68 41.65
CA ALA A 661 27.97 29.78 42.69
C ALA A 661 26.43 29.74 42.73
N ARG A 662 25.79 30.89 42.48
CA ARG A 662 24.33 31.07 42.52
C ARG A 662 23.66 30.89 41.15
N SER A 663 24.26 31.44 40.09
CA SER A 663 23.70 31.42 38.75
C SER A 663 24.02 30.11 38.01
N GLY A 664 23.00 29.32 37.67
CA GLY A 664 23.15 28.08 36.89
C GLY A 664 23.73 28.33 35.51
N VAL A 665 23.18 29.30 34.77
CA VAL A 665 23.70 29.71 33.46
C VAL A 665 25.08 30.36 33.57
N GLY A 666 25.34 31.16 34.62
CA GLY A 666 26.67 31.74 34.86
C GLY A 666 27.74 30.67 35.07
N TYR A 667 27.43 29.63 35.86
CA TYR A 667 28.30 28.46 36.03
C TYR A 667 28.54 27.72 34.71
N LEU A 668 27.47 27.46 33.96
CA LEU A 668 27.54 26.81 32.65
C LEU A 668 28.51 27.57 31.73
N LEU A 669 28.31 28.87 31.54
CA LEU A 669 29.17 29.69 30.68
C LEU A 669 30.63 29.67 31.16
N ALA A 670 30.88 29.87 32.45
CA ALA A 670 32.23 29.89 32.99
C ALA A 670 32.98 28.55 32.81
N THR A 671 32.30 27.42 32.97
CA THR A 671 32.91 26.10 32.72
C THR A 671 33.18 25.83 31.25
N GLN A 672 32.33 26.35 30.34
CA GLN A 672 32.57 26.24 28.90
C GLN A 672 33.70 27.16 28.45
N ASP A 673 33.79 28.38 28.99
CA ASP A 673 34.92 29.28 28.75
C ASP A 673 36.23 28.68 29.22
N GLN A 674 36.26 28.12 30.43
CA GLN A 674 37.44 27.42 30.96
C GLN A 674 37.88 26.26 30.05
N ALA A 675 36.93 25.61 29.37
CA ALA A 675 37.25 24.54 28.46
C ALA A 675 37.90 25.04 27.16
N ILE A 676 37.52 26.20 26.64
CA ILE A 676 37.93 26.69 25.32
C ILE A 676 39.10 27.68 25.39
N SER A 677 39.16 28.49 26.45
CA SER A 677 40.10 29.60 26.57
C SER A 677 41.23 29.32 27.55
N SER A 678 42.48 29.38 27.07
CA SER A 678 43.67 29.35 27.93
C SER A 678 43.80 30.60 28.82
N TYR A 679 43.11 31.69 28.45
CA TYR A 679 43.13 32.95 29.17
C TYR A 679 42.02 33.07 30.21
N PHE A 680 41.15 32.07 30.34
CA PHE A 680 40.03 32.12 31.28
C PHE A 680 40.46 32.51 32.70
N TRP A 681 41.49 31.83 33.24
CA TRP A 681 41.99 32.13 34.59
C TRP A 681 42.77 33.45 34.68
N ARG A 682 43.38 33.92 33.58
CA ARG A 682 43.98 35.26 33.52
C ARG A 682 42.90 36.33 33.58
N LEU A 683 41.83 36.17 32.82
CA LEU A 683 40.66 37.05 32.84
C LEU A 683 40.00 37.03 34.23
N ALA A 684 39.85 35.86 34.85
CA ALA A 684 39.37 35.74 36.23
C ALA A 684 40.29 36.51 37.22
N ALA A 685 41.61 36.41 37.08
CA ALA A 685 42.55 37.17 37.92
C ALA A 685 42.44 38.68 37.68
N ALA A 686 42.21 39.12 36.44
CA ALA A 686 41.95 40.52 36.11
C ALA A 686 40.65 41.02 36.76
N PHE A 687 39.60 40.19 36.81
CA PHE A 687 38.38 40.48 37.56
C PHE A 687 38.62 40.65 39.06
N GLY A 688 39.44 39.81 39.68
CA GLY A 688 39.83 39.95 41.08
C GLY A 688 40.53 41.28 41.36
N ARG A 689 41.48 41.68 40.50
CA ARG A 689 42.17 42.99 40.61
C ARG A 689 41.22 44.17 40.43
N ALA A 690 40.25 44.05 39.51
CA ALA A 690 39.24 45.07 39.26
C ALA A 690 38.10 45.06 40.31
N ARG A 691 38.09 44.14 41.30
CA ARG A 691 36.99 43.95 42.26
C ARG A 691 35.63 43.85 41.57
N VAL A 692 35.54 42.91 40.63
CA VAL A 692 34.32 42.66 39.85
C VAL A 692 33.10 42.49 40.76
N GLN A 693 31.96 42.98 40.31
CA GLN A 693 30.68 42.88 40.99
C GLN A 693 29.96 41.61 40.50
N LEU A 694 29.72 40.68 41.43
CA LEU A 694 29.06 39.41 41.15
C LEU A 694 27.56 39.50 41.42
N THR A 695 26.74 39.03 40.49
CA THR A 695 25.27 39.05 40.61
C THR A 695 24.65 37.76 40.06
N ALA A 696 23.41 37.42 40.44
CA ALA A 696 22.79 36.19 39.99
C ALA A 696 22.15 36.29 38.58
N SER A 697 21.87 37.50 38.08
CA SER A 697 21.02 37.71 36.91
C SER A 697 21.58 38.73 35.90
N SER A 698 21.39 38.48 34.60
CA SER A 698 21.71 39.46 33.53
C SER A 698 20.94 40.78 33.65
N PRO A 699 19.63 40.80 33.95
CA PRO A 699 18.87 42.04 34.09
C PRO A 699 19.49 43.02 35.10
N GLU A 700 19.91 42.52 36.28
CA GLU A 700 20.52 43.36 37.32
C GLU A 700 21.86 43.97 36.85
N ILE A 701 22.71 43.20 36.16
CA ILE A 701 23.96 43.72 35.59
C ILE A 701 23.66 44.80 34.55
N LEU A 702 22.72 44.54 33.65
CA LEU A 702 22.34 45.47 32.58
C LEU A 702 21.74 46.77 33.13
N ASP A 703 20.92 46.71 34.18
CA ASP A 703 20.39 47.89 34.86
C ASP A 703 21.53 48.76 35.39
N ARG A 704 22.49 48.14 36.09
CA ARG A 704 23.65 48.85 36.64
C ARG A 704 24.60 49.37 35.56
N ILE A 705 24.70 48.70 34.41
CA ILE A 705 25.44 49.23 33.26
C ILE A 705 24.68 50.43 32.70
N ALA A 706 23.36 50.35 32.51
CA ALA A 706 22.57 51.43 31.93
C ALA A 706 22.55 52.70 32.82
N THR A 707 22.52 52.55 34.16
CA THR A 707 22.63 53.68 35.11
C THR A 707 24.04 54.27 35.19
N GLY A 708 25.04 53.52 34.73
CA GLY A 708 26.45 53.91 34.78
C GLY A 708 27.16 53.53 36.08
N ASP A 709 26.52 52.77 36.96
CA ASP A 709 27.17 52.19 38.14
C ASP A 709 28.28 51.22 37.72
N LEU A 710 28.01 50.42 36.69
CA LEU A 710 28.98 49.58 36.00
C LEU A 710 29.36 50.21 34.65
N ALA A 711 30.65 50.15 34.32
CA ALA A 711 31.16 50.51 33.01
C ALA A 711 31.01 49.37 32.00
N MET A 712 31.08 48.11 32.47
CA MET A 712 31.08 46.92 31.61
C MET A 712 30.52 45.68 32.31
N GLY A 713 30.03 44.73 31.51
CA GLY A 713 29.61 43.40 31.92
C GLY A 713 30.22 42.32 31.03
N TYR A 714 30.58 41.19 31.62
CA TYR A 714 31.12 40.01 30.94
C TYR A 714 30.13 38.83 31.01
N ASN A 715 30.10 38.01 29.96
CA ASN A 715 29.19 36.86 29.81
C ASN A 715 27.71 37.20 30.00
N ILE A 716 27.31 38.40 29.60
CA ILE A 716 25.91 38.82 29.69
C ILE A 716 25.13 38.08 28.61
N ILE A 717 23.93 37.61 28.94
CA ILE A 717 23.10 36.92 27.97
C ILE A 717 22.64 37.94 26.91
N GLY A 718 23.00 37.68 25.66
CA GLY A 718 22.78 38.58 24.53
C GLY A 718 21.33 38.99 24.34
N SER A 719 20.37 38.07 24.52
CA SER A 719 18.94 38.38 24.36
C SER A 719 18.46 39.54 25.24
N TYR A 720 18.88 39.57 26.51
CA TYR A 720 18.58 40.67 27.41
C TYR A 720 19.28 41.96 26.97
N ALA A 721 20.54 41.87 26.55
CA ALA A 721 21.27 43.04 26.08
C ALA A 721 20.65 43.63 24.80
N PHE A 722 20.26 42.78 23.85
CA PHE A 722 19.55 43.14 22.62
C PHE A 722 18.22 43.84 22.94
N ALA A 723 17.42 43.29 23.85
CA ALA A 723 16.17 43.90 24.27
C ALA A 723 16.38 45.29 24.90
N ARG A 724 17.40 45.46 25.74
CA ARG A 724 17.74 46.77 26.34
C ARG A 724 18.26 47.77 25.32
N ALA A 725 19.09 47.34 24.36
CA ALA A 725 19.57 48.17 23.27
C ALA A 725 18.42 48.61 22.35
N ASP A 726 17.49 47.72 22.02
CA ASP A 726 16.29 48.03 21.24
C ASP A 726 15.36 49.01 21.99
N ALA A 727 15.32 48.95 23.32
CA ALA A 727 14.63 49.91 24.18
C ALA A 727 15.36 51.26 24.33
N GLY A 728 16.53 51.44 23.70
CA GLY A 728 17.29 52.68 23.72
C GLY A 728 18.14 52.91 24.97
N ALA A 729 18.45 51.85 25.75
CA ALA A 729 19.39 51.96 26.85
C ALA A 729 20.78 52.39 26.35
N PRO A 730 21.55 53.18 27.12
CA PRO A 730 22.88 53.68 26.73
C PRO A 730 23.96 52.59 26.86
N ILE A 731 23.76 51.48 26.15
CA ILE A 731 24.63 50.31 26.19
C ILE A 731 25.13 49.97 24.79
N GLY A 732 26.39 49.55 24.71
CA GLY A 732 27.01 48.96 23.54
C GLY A 732 27.22 47.47 23.77
N ILE A 733 27.09 46.67 22.72
CA ILE A 733 27.22 45.21 22.77
C ILE A 733 28.37 44.79 21.88
N VAL A 734 29.22 43.92 22.43
CA VAL A 734 30.30 43.27 21.72
C VAL A 734 30.05 41.77 21.73
N VAL A 735 29.83 41.22 20.54
CA VAL A 735 30.00 39.78 20.28
C VAL A 735 31.49 39.56 20.06
N PRO A 736 32.18 38.75 20.89
CA PRO A 736 33.63 38.67 20.83
C PRO A 736 34.17 38.13 19.49
N ASP A 737 35.31 38.65 19.06
CA ASP A 737 35.98 38.32 17.79
C ASP A 737 36.91 37.11 17.88
N ASP A 738 37.19 36.60 19.09
CA ASP A 738 37.95 35.39 19.31
C ASP A 738 37.06 34.14 19.27
N TYR A 739 36.08 34.06 20.16
CA TYR A 739 35.02 33.05 20.13
C TYR A 739 33.80 33.58 20.88
N VAL A 740 32.61 33.08 20.52
CA VAL A 740 31.38 33.39 21.26
C VAL A 740 30.69 32.10 21.67
N LEU A 741 30.46 31.95 22.97
CA LEU A 741 29.60 30.88 23.48
C LEU A 741 28.15 31.18 23.10
N VAL A 742 27.47 30.20 22.52
CA VAL A 742 26.03 30.28 22.23
C VAL A 742 25.33 29.14 22.93
N PHE A 743 24.25 29.45 23.65
CA PHE A 743 23.37 28.43 24.21
C PHE A 743 21.96 28.58 23.65
N SER A 744 21.15 27.57 23.88
CA SER A 744 19.73 27.58 23.58
C SER A 744 18.97 27.34 24.88
N ARG A 745 17.94 28.15 25.13
CA ARG A 745 16.93 27.78 26.13
C ARG A 745 16.24 26.52 25.67
N SER A 746 16.00 25.63 26.61
CA SER A 746 15.35 24.36 26.35
C SER A 746 13.87 24.40 26.69
N LEU A 747 13.11 23.59 25.96
CA LEU A 747 11.76 23.15 26.26
C LEU A 747 11.80 21.65 26.53
N LEU A 748 11.12 21.21 27.58
CA LEU A 748 10.90 19.80 27.87
C LEU A 748 9.55 19.57 28.53
N ILE A 749 9.03 18.36 28.40
CA ILE A 749 7.75 17.91 28.98
C ILE A 749 8.07 16.94 30.12
N PRO A 750 7.76 17.28 31.39
CA PRO A 750 7.91 16.33 32.50
C PRO A 750 7.15 15.02 32.25
N GLU A 751 7.69 13.90 32.72
CA GLU A 751 7.07 12.58 32.53
C GLU A 751 5.65 12.51 33.14
N ASP A 752 5.44 13.22 34.25
CA ASP A 752 4.20 13.33 35.01
C ASP A 752 3.39 14.60 34.69
N ALA A 753 3.66 15.25 33.55
CA ALA A 753 2.90 16.40 33.06
C ALA A 753 1.38 16.11 33.04
N PRO A 754 0.54 16.91 33.71
CA PRO A 754 -0.91 16.70 33.75
C PRO A 754 -1.60 16.82 32.39
N GLN A 755 -1.13 17.75 31.54
CA GLN A 755 -1.68 18.05 30.22
C GLN A 755 -0.56 18.13 29.16
N PRO A 756 0.07 16.98 28.83
CA PRO A 756 1.23 16.95 27.93
C PRO A 756 0.88 17.48 26.53
N GLU A 757 -0.35 17.31 26.05
CA GLU A 757 -0.79 17.77 24.73
C GLU A 757 -0.74 19.30 24.61
N LEU A 758 -0.95 20.03 25.70
CA LEU A 758 -0.81 21.50 25.71
C LEU A 758 0.66 21.92 25.61
N ALA A 759 1.55 21.19 26.27
CA ALA A 759 2.98 21.42 26.20
C ALA A 759 3.53 21.10 24.81
N GLU A 760 3.09 19.99 24.19
CA GLU A 760 3.40 19.64 22.79
C GLU A 760 2.96 20.75 21.84
N ALA A 761 1.74 21.28 21.99
CA ALA A 761 1.24 22.39 21.18
C ALA A 761 2.08 23.67 21.35
N PHE A 762 2.53 23.97 22.58
CA PHE A 762 3.41 25.11 22.82
C PHE A 762 4.79 24.91 22.18
N ILE A 763 5.38 23.72 22.28
CA ILE A 763 6.66 23.38 21.64
C ILE A 763 6.55 23.52 20.11
N GLU A 764 5.49 22.97 19.51
CA GLU A 764 5.22 23.11 18.08
C GLU A 764 5.07 24.58 17.66
N PHE A 765 4.39 25.38 18.48
CA PHE A 765 4.27 26.81 18.24
C PHE A 765 5.61 27.53 18.33
N ALA A 766 6.42 27.28 19.36
CA ALA A 766 7.72 27.92 19.56
C ALA A 766 8.70 27.59 18.41
N LEU A 767 8.61 26.38 17.85
CA LEU A 767 9.39 25.92 16.70
C LEU A 767 8.76 26.30 15.34
N SER A 768 7.58 26.90 15.33
CA SER A 768 6.93 27.36 14.10
C SER A 768 7.56 28.65 13.56
N PRO A 769 7.39 28.98 12.26
CA PRO A 769 7.82 30.27 11.71
C PRO A 769 7.26 31.47 12.47
N ALA A 770 6.01 31.38 12.94
CA ALA A 770 5.40 32.44 13.74
C ALA A 770 6.09 32.57 15.11
N GLY A 771 6.35 31.46 15.79
CA GLY A 771 7.10 31.44 17.05
C GLY A 771 8.52 31.98 16.89
N GLN A 772 9.25 31.48 15.90
CA GLN A 772 10.62 31.93 15.60
C GLN A 772 10.67 33.42 15.19
N ALA A 773 9.68 33.95 14.48
CA ALA A 773 9.59 35.39 14.19
C ALA A 773 9.40 36.24 15.46
N ILE A 774 8.65 35.74 16.45
CA ILE A 774 8.52 36.40 17.77
C ILE A 774 9.86 36.41 18.50
N LEU A 775 10.62 35.31 18.45
CA LEU A 775 11.95 35.19 19.05
C LEU A 775 12.98 36.11 18.36
N ALA A 776 12.93 36.23 17.03
CA ALA A 776 13.80 37.11 16.25
C ALA A 776 13.41 38.60 16.30
N GLY A 777 12.19 38.91 16.74
CA GLY A 777 11.67 40.27 16.82
C GLY A 777 11.43 40.69 18.27
N PRO A 778 10.16 40.82 18.70
CA PRO A 778 9.80 41.49 19.94
C PRO A 778 10.32 40.82 21.22
N ALA A 779 10.53 39.50 21.25
CA ALA A 779 11.10 38.84 22.42
C ALA A 779 12.63 38.98 22.50
N ALA A 780 13.30 39.31 21.39
CA ALA A 780 14.76 39.39 21.25
C ALA A 780 15.54 38.16 21.78
N LEU A 781 14.89 37.00 21.91
CA LEU A 781 15.48 35.75 22.41
C LEU A 781 16.37 35.07 21.36
N GLY A 782 16.37 35.53 20.11
CA GLY A 782 17.19 34.97 19.04
C GLY A 782 16.53 33.76 18.41
N ALA A 783 16.19 33.83 17.12
CA ALA A 783 15.67 32.66 16.41
C ALA A 783 16.76 31.64 16.13
N LEU A 784 16.48 30.38 16.48
CA LEU A 784 17.36 29.23 16.28
C LEU A 784 17.23 28.66 14.87
N LEU A 785 16.00 28.57 14.35
CA LEU A 785 15.74 27.90 13.09
C LEU A 785 16.09 28.79 11.89
N PRO A 786 16.66 28.22 10.81
CA PRO A 786 16.98 28.98 9.62
C PRO A 786 15.72 29.52 8.93
N GLY A 787 15.85 30.66 8.25
CA GLY A 787 14.74 31.29 7.52
C GLY A 787 13.71 32.01 8.39
N ALA A 788 14.02 32.27 9.66
CA ALA A 788 13.19 33.12 10.51
C ALA A 788 13.26 34.60 10.09
N ASP A 789 12.13 35.28 10.08
CA ASP A 789 12.04 36.71 9.81
C ASP A 789 12.24 37.53 11.10
N GLY A 790 13.23 38.42 11.13
CA GLY A 790 13.43 39.33 12.24
C GLY A 790 14.83 39.93 12.31
N ARG A 791 15.08 40.73 13.36
CA ARG A 791 16.35 41.41 13.60
C ARG A 791 17.39 40.47 14.21
N TRP A 792 16.95 39.61 15.13
CA TRP A 792 17.79 38.75 15.95
C TRP A 792 17.67 37.29 15.50
N THR A 793 18.24 36.98 14.34
CA THR A 793 18.37 35.59 13.84
C THR A 793 19.76 35.05 14.14
N ALA A 794 19.92 33.72 14.21
CA ALA A 794 21.22 33.08 14.40
C ALA A 794 22.31 33.64 13.46
N ASP A 795 22.01 33.74 12.16
CA ASP A 795 22.94 34.26 11.15
C ASP A 795 23.33 35.73 11.40
N ARG A 796 22.36 36.59 11.75
CA ARG A 796 22.61 38.01 12.04
C ARG A 796 23.41 38.17 13.31
N ILE A 797 23.07 37.44 14.37
CA ILE A 797 23.79 37.48 15.64
C ILE A 797 25.23 37.02 15.43
N ALA A 798 25.44 35.91 14.72
CA ALA A 798 26.78 35.42 14.39
C ALA A 798 27.59 36.44 13.58
N SER A 799 26.95 37.22 12.70
CA SER A 799 27.63 38.25 11.89
C SER A 799 28.08 39.51 12.67
N LEU A 800 27.70 39.66 13.94
CA LEU A 800 28.12 40.80 14.78
C LEU A 800 29.57 40.67 15.30
N GLY A 801 30.12 39.46 15.28
CA GLY A 801 31.51 39.16 15.61
C GLY A 801 32.22 38.48 14.44
N GLN A 802 33.53 38.39 14.53
CA GLN A 802 34.38 37.66 13.58
C GLN A 802 34.83 36.28 14.12
N GLY A 803 34.56 36.02 15.40
CA GLY A 803 35.02 34.84 16.12
C GLY A 803 34.24 33.57 15.80
N ALA A 804 34.81 32.43 16.20
CA ALA A 804 34.14 31.15 16.04
C ALA A 804 32.91 31.05 16.97
N VAL A 805 31.76 30.71 16.40
CA VAL A 805 30.55 30.40 17.18
C VAL A 805 30.72 29.03 17.85
N GLN A 806 30.60 29.00 19.18
CA GLN A 806 30.77 27.80 20.00
C GLN A 806 29.44 27.44 20.67
N PRO A 807 28.60 26.61 20.02
CA PRO A 807 27.33 26.19 20.59
C PRO A 807 27.53 25.21 21.74
N ILE A 808 26.80 25.43 22.84
CA ILE A 808 26.73 24.53 23.99
C ILE A 808 25.76 23.39 23.63
N ARG A 809 26.33 22.27 23.20
CA ARG A 809 25.60 21.08 22.76
C ARG A 809 24.83 20.42 23.92
N PHE A 810 23.54 20.14 23.70
CA PHE A 810 22.79 19.22 24.56
C PHE A 810 23.32 17.80 24.39
N GLY A 811 23.72 17.19 25.50
CA GLY A 811 24.15 15.81 25.53
C GLY A 811 24.98 15.48 26.77
N PRO A 812 25.45 14.23 26.88
CA PRO A 812 26.10 13.72 28.09
C PRO A 812 27.33 14.50 28.54
N SER A 813 28.01 15.23 27.64
CA SER A 813 29.17 16.07 27.98
C SER A 813 28.86 17.15 29.02
N LEU A 814 27.62 17.66 29.06
CA LEU A 814 27.22 18.67 30.05
C LEU A 814 27.10 18.10 31.47
N LEU A 815 26.88 16.78 31.61
CA LEU A 815 26.81 16.13 32.92
C LEU A 815 28.16 16.18 33.65
N VAL A 816 29.26 16.27 32.92
CA VAL A 816 30.60 16.32 33.51
C VAL A 816 30.82 17.61 34.30
N GLY A 817 30.25 18.73 33.86
CA GLY A 817 30.28 19.99 34.62
C GLY A 817 29.47 19.94 35.90
N LEU A 818 28.48 19.03 35.98
CA LEU A 818 27.63 18.84 37.14
C LEU A 818 28.20 17.85 38.16
N ASP A 819 29.34 17.21 37.87
CA ASP A 819 30.04 16.40 38.87
C ASP A 819 30.35 17.23 40.10
N ARG A 820 29.99 16.70 41.28
CA ARG A 820 30.07 17.44 42.54
C ARG A 820 31.50 17.88 42.85
N GLN A 821 32.47 16.99 42.69
CA GLN A 821 33.86 17.28 43.06
C GLN A 821 34.51 18.26 42.08
N ARG A 822 34.20 18.15 40.78
CA ARG A 822 34.65 19.09 39.76
C ARG A 822 34.06 20.48 39.99
N ARG A 823 32.76 20.55 40.32
CA ARG A 823 32.09 21.80 40.66
C ARG A 823 32.69 22.46 41.89
N GLU A 824 32.84 21.73 42.99
CA GLU A 824 33.43 22.25 44.24
C GLU A 824 34.84 22.81 44.00
N ARG A 825 35.69 22.08 43.25
CA ARG A 825 37.04 22.57 42.89
C ARG A 825 36.99 23.83 42.04
N PHE A 826 36.16 23.87 41.00
CA PHE A 826 36.02 25.04 40.14
C PHE A 826 35.58 26.27 40.94
N LEU A 827 34.56 26.13 41.78
CA LEU A 827 34.03 27.23 42.60
C LEU A 827 35.05 27.72 43.62
N ALA A 828 35.81 26.81 44.26
CA ALA A 828 36.86 27.18 45.19
C ALA A 828 37.97 28.00 44.50
N THR A 829 38.46 27.53 43.34
CA THR A 829 39.47 28.26 42.55
C THR A 829 38.94 29.60 42.04
N TRP A 830 37.70 29.65 41.56
CA TRP A 830 37.06 30.89 41.15
C TRP A 830 36.98 31.90 42.30
N GLN A 831 36.52 31.46 43.47
CA GLN A 831 36.36 32.33 44.64
C GLN A 831 37.70 32.87 45.13
N GLU A 832 38.74 32.04 45.17
CA GLU A 832 40.10 32.43 45.55
C GLU A 832 40.67 33.51 44.62
N ILE A 833 40.42 33.40 43.31
CA ILE A 833 41.00 34.29 42.29
C ILE A 833 40.18 35.59 42.12
N VAL A 834 38.86 35.49 42.09
CA VAL A 834 37.95 36.60 41.74
C VAL A 834 37.52 37.39 42.97
N SER A 835 37.55 36.79 44.16
CA SER A 835 37.22 37.46 45.42
C SER A 835 38.28 37.17 46.50
N PRO A 836 39.57 37.51 46.26
CA PRO A 836 40.63 37.32 47.25
C PRO A 836 40.35 38.19 48.48
N HIS A 837 40.44 37.58 49.66
CA HIS A 837 40.18 38.19 50.97
C HIS A 837 41.05 39.42 51.26
#